data_AF-A0A7Y6QSK1-F1
#
_entry.id   AF-A0A7Y6QSK1-F1
#
_cell.length_a   1.000
_cell.length_b   1.000
_cell.length_c   1.000
_cell.angle_alpha   90.00
_cell.angle_beta   90.00
_cell.angle_gamma   90.00
#
_symmetry.space_group_name_H-M   'P 1'
#
loop_
_entity.id
_entity.type
_entity.pdbx_description
1 polymer ?
#
loop_
_entity_poly.entity_id
_entity_poly.type
_entity_poly.pdbx_seq_one_letter_code
_entity_poly.pdbx_strand_id
1 'polypeptide(L)'
;MAAAGMAAGLPHALSSDLASTVPAGLAGAGAPAGGAASRPPRVEPDYAPGRLPGLLLRMTWLNLRETVKNVYFAVIVLAGLLTVVAGALDLGAIYGTSTYPVTYKVLELVTGSFALFMLVLTTFYAGELVWRERDQRVAQMLDALPVPSWLPLLAKLFALYGVQILVLAATMVCGIAIQLSKGYFHLQLGLYCQYLFLLELPTYMLLATLAFALQVLLNHKYAAHLVMILYYAASLTLGGLGLEHPMLLYASAPELLYSDMNGFGHFLARQHWYQLYWSGAALMLLVLARIFWPRGANDERKMRLQLARRALSGPVLAGFSVGLTIFLCAGAVLYYNLHILNDYKSTYRRDAERADYERKYRALAGVPQPRITDVKLDIDIEPERRRLLAKGRYVLENKSGVPISLLYLQQDPQGKLRALRLPQLSHQTLKDERLGFHAYRLSTPLAPGASLALEFEVEYAPRGILGLGQDTPVLGNGTFFDNSYLPHIGYQRHAELRDPRDRKQHGLPVRARALPRDDPKGLADNYLGSDADWVGFEATLSTSPDQIAIAPGQLLQEWSKGGRRYFHYRMDQPILNFYSFQSARYAVRHDWWQDVGIEIYYQPGHEFNLDRMSKGIKDALEYYSKHFSPYQHKVLRIVEFPRYQDFAQSFPNTIPYSEGIGFLARVDDKNPKDIDYPTYVTAHEVAHQWWAHQLVGGNTRGATVLSETLAEYSALMVMKQAVGPARMRRFLAYDLHNYLHGRALERDRELPLADNEDQPYIHYRKGSLAMYLLQDMLGEEQVNRVLAGLLKQYAFHGAPYPSVNALVQGLRQIAPPEQQYLIDDLFEHIVLHNNRAVAASARKLGDGRYEVRISAQAGKARADDQGAEKEVALRDLIEIGVDDKDGRSLLRERKLVTAKQNEFTVIVNGRPARAGIDPDNKLIDRNPDDNMVAVDLRAQ
;
A
#
# COMPACT_ATOMS: atom_id res chain seq x y z
N MET A 1 -24.84 -13.93 -51.24
CA MET A 1 -24.60 -14.71 -52.47
C MET A 1 -25.07 -16.14 -52.23
N ALA A 2 -25.98 -16.61 -53.10
CA ALA A 2 -26.43 -17.98 -53.42
C ALA A 2 -26.72 -18.94 -52.24
N ALA A 3 -27.95 -19.37 -51.89
CA ALA A 3 -29.10 -19.91 -52.66
C ALA A 3 -28.84 -21.26 -53.36
N ALA A 4 -29.58 -22.31 -52.94
CA ALA A 4 -30.25 -23.30 -53.81
C ALA A 4 -30.90 -24.44 -53.00
N GLY A 5 -32.12 -24.84 -53.40
CA GLY A 5 -32.72 -26.14 -53.03
C GLY A 5 -34.25 -26.18 -52.93
N MET A 6 -34.96 -26.06 -54.06
CA MET A 6 -36.42 -26.21 -54.19
C MET A 6 -36.85 -27.65 -54.55
N ALA A 7 -38.17 -27.87 -54.44
CA ALA A 7 -39.07 -28.80 -55.16
C ALA A 7 -39.48 -30.07 -54.41
N ALA A 8 -40.70 -30.65 -54.51
CA ALA A 8 -42.09 -30.28 -54.83
C ALA A 8 -42.81 -31.62 -55.14
N GLY A 9 -44.08 -31.79 -54.72
CA GLY A 9 -44.88 -32.96 -55.14
C GLY A 9 -46.20 -33.16 -54.38
N LEU A 10 -47.29 -32.63 -54.93
CA LEU A 10 -48.71 -33.01 -54.75
C LEU A 10 -49.10 -33.96 -55.93
N PRO A 11 -50.32 -34.57 -56.09
CA PRO A 11 -51.66 -34.08 -55.70
C PRO A 11 -52.83 -35.12 -55.43
N HIS A 12 -54.05 -34.56 -55.26
CA HIS A 12 -55.43 -35.10 -55.41
C HIS A 12 -56.01 -36.00 -54.30
N ALA A 13 -57.08 -35.66 -53.55
CA ALA A 13 -58.46 -35.21 -53.85
C ALA A 13 -59.42 -36.35 -54.26
N LEU A 14 -60.44 -36.64 -53.43
CA LEU A 14 -61.88 -36.71 -53.78
C LEU A 14 -62.78 -37.09 -52.58
N SER A 15 -63.91 -36.38 -52.51
CA SER A 15 -65.24 -36.59 -51.89
C SER A 15 -65.64 -38.04 -51.53
N SER A 16 -66.59 -38.36 -50.63
CA SER A 16 -67.92 -37.78 -50.39
C SER A 16 -68.58 -38.36 -49.12
N ASP A 17 -69.59 -37.64 -48.63
CA ASP A 17 -70.66 -37.98 -47.67
C ASP A 17 -71.11 -39.45 -47.54
N LEU A 18 -71.53 -39.84 -46.32
CA LEU A 18 -72.95 -40.13 -46.01
C LEU A 18 -73.16 -40.56 -44.55
N ALA A 19 -74.33 -40.19 -44.04
CA ALA A 19 -74.75 -40.19 -42.65
C ALA A 19 -75.39 -41.51 -42.16
N SER A 20 -75.43 -41.65 -40.82
CA SER A 20 -76.45 -42.36 -40.02
C SER A 20 -76.48 -43.90 -40.18
N THR A 21 -76.77 -44.76 -39.20
CA THR A 21 -77.65 -44.74 -38.02
C THR A 21 -77.22 -45.87 -37.05
N VAL A 22 -77.67 -45.76 -35.80
CA VAL A 22 -77.60 -46.77 -34.73
C VAL A 22 -78.47 -47.99 -35.09
N PRO A 23 -78.16 -49.20 -34.56
CA PRO A 23 -79.19 -49.85 -33.74
C PRO A 23 -78.68 -50.43 -32.42
N ALA A 24 -79.66 -50.61 -31.54
CA ALA A 24 -79.57 -50.95 -30.14
C ALA A 24 -79.45 -52.47 -29.86
N GLY A 25 -79.01 -52.78 -28.63
CA GLY A 25 -79.48 -53.94 -27.88
C GLY A 25 -78.49 -55.10 -27.76
N LEU A 26 -77.98 -55.33 -26.55
CA LEU A 26 -78.37 -56.49 -25.73
C LEU A 26 -77.68 -56.44 -24.37
N ALA A 27 -78.51 -56.60 -23.34
CA ALA A 27 -78.13 -56.70 -21.95
C ALA A 27 -77.60 -58.10 -21.61
N GLY A 28 -76.61 -58.14 -20.71
CA GLY A 28 -76.47 -59.16 -19.66
C GLY A 28 -75.94 -60.53 -20.04
N ALA A 29 -74.66 -60.79 -19.76
CA ALA A 29 -74.19 -62.10 -19.29
C ALA A 29 -72.85 -61.99 -18.54
N GLY A 30 -72.91 -62.29 -17.23
CA GLY A 30 -71.88 -62.93 -16.39
C GLY A 30 -70.39 -62.59 -16.57
N ALA A 31 -69.84 -61.87 -15.61
CA ALA A 31 -68.40 -61.79 -15.36
C ALA A 31 -67.79 -63.14 -14.93
N PRO A 32 -66.48 -63.35 -15.15
CA PRO A 32 -65.63 -63.96 -14.14
C PRO A 32 -64.81 -62.86 -13.45
N ALA A 33 -64.93 -62.84 -12.12
CA ALA A 33 -64.06 -62.09 -11.24
C ALA A 33 -62.64 -62.67 -11.28
N GLY A 34 -61.62 -61.81 -11.38
CA GLY A 34 -60.23 -62.24 -11.24
C GLY A 34 -59.23 -61.18 -11.65
N GLY A 35 -58.76 -60.39 -10.67
CA GLY A 35 -57.60 -59.51 -10.82
C GLY A 35 -57.92 -58.06 -10.49
N ALA A 36 -58.01 -57.76 -9.18
CA ALA A 36 -57.86 -56.39 -8.72
C ALA A 36 -56.49 -55.88 -9.19
N ALA A 37 -56.47 -55.08 -10.26
CA ALA A 37 -55.33 -54.22 -10.54
C ALA A 37 -55.21 -53.30 -9.34
N SER A 38 -54.26 -53.59 -8.45
CA SER A 38 -53.89 -52.73 -7.34
C SER A 38 -53.58 -51.36 -7.94
N ARG A 39 -54.52 -50.42 -7.84
CA ARG A 39 -54.22 -49.01 -8.05
C ARG A 39 -53.06 -48.71 -7.09
N PRO A 40 -51.89 -48.26 -7.58
CA PRO A 40 -50.82 -47.87 -6.69
C PRO A 40 -51.42 -46.87 -5.67
N PRO A 41 -51.10 -46.99 -4.38
CA PRO A 41 -51.63 -46.06 -3.39
C PRO A 41 -51.37 -44.64 -3.89
N ARG A 42 -52.43 -43.85 -4.03
CA ARG A 42 -52.31 -42.41 -4.20
C ARG A 42 -51.73 -41.89 -2.90
N VAL A 43 -50.40 -41.88 -2.82
CA VAL A 43 -49.68 -41.08 -1.84
C VAL A 43 -49.91 -39.65 -2.31
N GLU A 44 -50.88 -38.97 -1.73
CA GLU A 44 -50.93 -37.52 -1.86
C GLU A 44 -49.61 -36.99 -1.28
N PRO A 45 -48.78 -36.30 -2.07
CA PRO A 45 -47.53 -35.80 -1.57
C PRO A 45 -47.81 -34.78 -0.45
N ASP A 46 -47.49 -35.16 0.78
CA ASP A 46 -47.63 -34.33 1.97
C ASP A 46 -46.54 -33.24 1.95
N TYR A 47 -46.87 -32.12 1.31
CA TYR A 47 -46.11 -30.87 1.34
C TYR A 47 -46.54 -29.96 2.50
N ALA A 48 -46.89 -30.53 3.67
CA ALA A 48 -47.12 -29.73 4.86
C ALA A 48 -45.97 -28.73 5.04
N PRO A 49 -46.25 -27.44 5.34
CA PRO A 49 -45.25 -26.38 5.47
C PRO A 49 -44.04 -26.75 6.37
N GLY A 50 -44.23 -27.66 7.34
CA GLY A 50 -43.19 -28.17 8.21
C GLY A 50 -42.14 -29.10 7.55
N ARG A 51 -42.40 -29.69 6.37
CA ARG A 51 -41.47 -30.62 5.69
C ARG A 51 -40.62 -29.96 4.59
N LEU A 52 -41.01 -28.77 4.10
CA LEU A 52 -40.31 -28.04 3.04
C LEU A 52 -38.89 -27.58 3.43
N PRO A 53 -38.61 -27.09 4.66
CA PRO A 53 -37.25 -26.77 5.07
C PRO A 53 -36.32 -27.99 5.08
N GLY A 54 -36.82 -29.14 5.52
CA GLY A 54 -36.07 -30.41 5.49
C GLY A 54 -35.74 -30.86 4.06
N LEU A 55 -36.68 -30.66 3.12
CA LEU A 55 -36.46 -30.94 1.70
C LEU A 55 -35.44 -29.96 1.07
N LEU A 56 -35.51 -28.67 1.40
CA LEU A 56 -34.53 -27.66 0.96
C LEU A 56 -33.11 -28.05 1.39
N LEU A 57 -32.93 -28.44 2.65
CA LEU A 57 -31.63 -28.82 3.19
C LEU A 57 -31.07 -30.08 2.51
N ARG A 58 -31.92 -31.09 2.29
CA ARG A 58 -31.53 -32.31 1.56
C ARG A 58 -31.15 -32.02 0.10
N MET A 59 -31.91 -31.17 -0.60
CA MET A 59 -31.60 -30.77 -1.97
C MET A 59 -30.32 -29.92 -2.03
N THR A 60 -30.12 -29.00 -1.09
CA THR A 60 -28.91 -28.19 -0.97
C THR A 60 -27.69 -29.10 -0.78
N TRP A 61 -27.77 -30.04 0.17
CA TRP A 61 -26.72 -31.02 0.43
C TRP A 61 -26.40 -31.88 -0.79
N LEU A 62 -27.42 -32.34 -1.53
CA LEU A 62 -27.23 -33.12 -2.75
C LEU A 62 -26.45 -32.32 -3.79
N ASN A 63 -26.89 -31.10 -4.10
CA ASN A 63 -26.22 -30.22 -5.06
C ASN A 63 -24.78 -29.89 -4.64
N LEU A 64 -24.58 -29.58 -3.35
CA LEU A 64 -23.26 -29.29 -2.80
C LEU A 64 -22.33 -30.50 -2.92
N ARG A 65 -22.80 -31.69 -2.51
CA ARG A 65 -22.04 -32.94 -2.57
C ARG A 65 -21.64 -33.30 -3.99
N GLU A 66 -22.52 -33.10 -4.96
CA GLU A 66 -22.23 -33.37 -6.37
C GLU A 66 -21.21 -32.39 -6.93
N THR A 67 -21.30 -31.11 -6.58
CA THR A 67 -20.30 -30.10 -6.97
C THR A 67 -18.93 -30.41 -6.38
N VAL A 68 -18.86 -30.70 -5.08
CA VAL A 68 -17.58 -30.97 -4.39
C VAL A 68 -16.91 -32.27 -4.85
N LYS A 69 -17.70 -33.27 -5.26
CA LYS A 69 -17.18 -34.53 -5.83
C LYS A 69 -16.63 -34.38 -7.25
N ASN A 70 -16.89 -33.25 -7.90
CA ASN A 70 -16.38 -33.02 -9.24
C ASN A 70 -14.86 -32.85 -9.22
N VAL A 71 -14.14 -33.53 -10.11
CA VAL A 71 -12.67 -33.45 -10.24
C VAL A 71 -12.23 -32.00 -10.46
N TYR A 72 -12.96 -31.20 -11.23
CA TYR A 72 -12.62 -29.80 -11.47
C TYR A 72 -12.62 -28.97 -10.18
N PHE A 73 -13.51 -29.26 -9.22
CA PHE A 73 -13.53 -28.57 -7.93
C PHE A 73 -12.23 -28.84 -7.17
N ALA A 74 -11.88 -30.12 -7.04
CA ALA A 74 -10.66 -30.53 -6.33
C ALA A 74 -9.40 -29.95 -6.98
N VAL A 75 -9.32 -29.94 -8.32
CA VAL A 75 -8.17 -29.37 -9.06
C VAL A 75 -8.04 -27.87 -8.83
N ILE A 76 -9.14 -27.11 -8.93
CA ILE A 76 -9.10 -25.65 -8.75
C ILE A 76 -8.75 -25.28 -7.30
N VAL A 77 -9.33 -25.96 -6.32
CA VAL A 77 -9.02 -25.73 -4.90
C VAL A 77 -7.57 -26.10 -4.61
N LEU A 78 -7.07 -27.24 -5.12
CA LEU A 78 -5.67 -27.63 -4.96
C LEU A 78 -4.72 -26.62 -5.59
N ALA A 79 -5.02 -26.12 -6.80
CA ALA A 79 -4.24 -25.08 -7.44
C ALA A 79 -4.16 -23.81 -6.57
N GLY A 80 -5.30 -23.35 -6.03
CA GLY A 80 -5.33 -22.21 -5.12
C GLY A 80 -4.52 -22.43 -3.84
N LEU A 81 -4.62 -23.62 -3.23
CA LEU A 81 -3.84 -23.98 -2.04
C LEU A 81 -2.33 -24.00 -2.35
N LEU A 82 -1.92 -24.55 -3.49
CA LEU A 82 -0.52 -24.56 -3.92
C LEU A 82 0.00 -23.13 -4.17
N THR A 83 -0.82 -22.26 -4.77
CA THR A 83 -0.47 -20.83 -4.94
C THR A 83 -0.26 -20.15 -3.59
N VAL A 84 -1.12 -20.39 -2.59
CA VAL A 84 -0.95 -19.87 -1.23
C VAL A 84 0.34 -20.39 -0.59
N VAL A 85 0.61 -21.69 -0.68
CA VAL A 85 1.83 -22.28 -0.10
C VAL A 85 3.08 -21.72 -0.76
N ALA A 86 3.06 -21.51 -2.08
CA ALA A 86 4.15 -20.88 -2.81
C ALA A 86 4.36 -19.43 -2.34
N GLY A 87 3.28 -18.64 -2.24
CA GLY A 87 3.34 -17.27 -1.75
C GLY A 87 3.76 -17.15 -0.28
N ALA A 88 3.53 -18.20 0.52
CA ALA A 88 3.95 -18.24 1.92
C ALA A 88 5.47 -18.33 2.09
N LEU A 89 6.23 -18.77 1.08
CA LEU A 89 7.69 -18.88 1.16
C LEU A 89 8.33 -17.51 1.44
N ASP A 90 7.90 -16.47 0.72
CA ASP A 90 8.41 -15.10 0.81
C ASP A 90 7.44 -14.13 1.52
N LEU A 91 6.62 -14.65 2.45
CA LEU A 91 5.59 -13.86 3.14
C LEU A 91 6.16 -12.57 3.77
N GLY A 92 5.79 -11.43 3.16
CA GLY A 92 6.18 -10.09 3.60
C GLY A 92 7.68 -9.85 3.57
N ALA A 93 8.42 -10.46 2.64
CA ALA A 93 9.87 -10.33 2.60
C ALA A 93 10.33 -8.92 2.20
N ILE A 94 11.19 -8.32 3.03
CA ILE A 94 11.87 -7.04 2.77
C ILE A 94 13.38 -7.33 2.79
N TYR A 95 14.11 -6.93 1.73
CA TYR A 95 15.55 -7.23 1.56
C TYR A 95 15.92 -8.71 1.74
N GLY A 96 15.01 -9.61 1.35
CA GLY A 96 15.17 -11.07 1.51
C GLY A 96 14.84 -11.61 2.89
N THR A 97 14.55 -10.76 3.88
CA THR A 97 14.17 -11.14 5.23
C THR A 97 12.66 -11.24 5.34
N SER A 98 12.15 -12.41 5.69
CA SER A 98 10.71 -12.65 5.87
C SER A 98 10.14 -11.97 7.12
N THR A 99 8.81 -11.89 7.22
CA THR A 99 8.14 -11.42 8.46
C THR A 99 7.56 -12.59 9.24
N TYR A 100 7.33 -12.38 10.55
CA TYR A 100 6.54 -13.31 11.35
C TYR A 100 5.15 -13.45 10.74
N PRO A 101 4.60 -14.67 10.64
CA PRO A 101 3.32 -14.93 10.00
C PRO A 101 2.18 -14.59 10.97
N VAL A 102 2.10 -13.33 11.42
CA VAL A 102 0.98 -12.83 12.22
C VAL A 102 -0.34 -13.03 11.46
N THR A 103 -1.44 -13.23 12.20
CA THR A 103 -2.70 -13.73 11.62
C THR A 103 -3.23 -12.84 10.50
N TYR A 104 -3.12 -11.50 10.61
CA TYR A 104 -3.59 -10.61 9.55
C TYR A 104 -2.78 -10.75 8.24
N LYS A 105 -1.44 -10.88 8.30
CA LYS A 105 -0.60 -11.05 7.10
C LYS A 105 -0.91 -12.37 6.40
N VAL A 106 -1.15 -13.42 7.19
CA VAL A 106 -1.58 -14.71 6.64
C VAL A 106 -2.96 -14.61 6.03
N LEU A 107 -3.91 -13.92 6.69
CA LEU A 107 -5.25 -13.67 6.14
C LEU A 107 -5.18 -12.95 4.79
N GLU A 108 -4.40 -11.88 4.68
CA GLU A 108 -4.22 -11.14 3.42
C GLU A 108 -3.57 -11.98 2.32
N LEU A 109 -2.54 -12.77 2.66
CA LEU A 109 -1.93 -13.70 1.72
C LEU A 109 -2.97 -14.70 1.19
N VAL A 110 -3.72 -15.33 2.11
CA VAL A 110 -4.62 -16.41 1.73
C VAL A 110 -5.84 -15.87 0.98
N THR A 111 -6.42 -14.74 1.38
CA THR A 111 -7.58 -14.14 0.68
C THR A 111 -7.18 -13.54 -0.65
N GLY A 112 -6.06 -12.81 -0.72
CA GLY A 112 -5.53 -12.24 -1.96
C GLY A 112 -5.23 -13.32 -3.00
N SER A 113 -4.57 -14.41 -2.60
CA SER A 113 -4.26 -15.53 -3.48
C SER A 113 -5.52 -16.30 -3.92
N PHE A 114 -6.49 -16.49 -3.02
CA PHE A 114 -7.73 -17.22 -3.33
C PHE A 114 -8.80 -16.40 -4.05
N ALA A 115 -8.73 -15.06 -4.03
CA ALA A 115 -9.77 -14.20 -4.58
C ALA A 115 -10.12 -14.56 -6.03
N LEU A 116 -9.11 -14.71 -6.91
CA LEU A 116 -9.33 -15.09 -8.31
C LEU A 116 -9.99 -16.46 -8.44
N PHE A 117 -9.53 -17.46 -7.69
CA PHE A 117 -10.11 -18.80 -7.69
C PHE A 117 -11.55 -18.78 -7.19
N MET A 118 -11.86 -17.98 -6.16
CA MET A 118 -13.22 -17.77 -5.66
C MET A 118 -14.14 -17.15 -6.72
N LEU A 119 -13.67 -16.14 -7.46
CA LEU A 119 -14.44 -15.54 -8.55
C LEU A 119 -14.71 -16.55 -9.68
N VAL A 120 -13.70 -17.33 -10.08
CA VAL A 120 -13.82 -18.37 -11.10
C VAL A 120 -14.79 -19.46 -10.66
N LEU A 121 -14.62 -20.01 -9.45
CA LEU A 121 -15.50 -21.03 -8.88
C LEU A 121 -16.94 -20.52 -8.79
N THR A 122 -17.13 -19.30 -8.33
CA THR A 122 -18.46 -18.67 -8.20
C THR A 122 -19.15 -18.55 -9.56
N THR A 123 -18.46 -18.00 -10.56
CA THR A 123 -19.01 -17.80 -11.90
C THR A 123 -19.28 -19.13 -12.61
N PHE A 124 -18.32 -20.07 -12.54
CA PHE A 124 -18.42 -21.38 -13.19
C PHE A 124 -19.52 -22.24 -12.56
N TYR A 125 -19.52 -22.41 -11.23
CA TYR A 125 -20.50 -23.28 -10.56
C TYR A 125 -21.90 -22.67 -10.50
N ALA A 126 -22.05 -21.34 -10.60
CA ALA A 126 -23.36 -20.74 -10.86
C ALA A 126 -23.96 -21.24 -12.19
N GLY A 127 -23.15 -21.30 -13.25
CA GLY A 127 -23.56 -21.85 -14.54
C GLY A 127 -23.83 -23.34 -14.50
N GLU A 128 -22.89 -24.12 -13.97
CA GLU A 128 -23.05 -25.58 -13.86
C GLU A 128 -24.32 -25.94 -13.08
N LEU A 129 -24.54 -25.35 -11.89
CA LEU A 129 -25.72 -25.67 -11.08
C LEU A 129 -27.03 -25.29 -11.76
N VAL A 130 -27.11 -24.18 -12.49
CA VAL A 130 -28.35 -23.75 -13.17
C VAL A 130 -28.67 -24.62 -14.39
N TRP A 131 -27.64 -25.08 -15.12
CA TRP A 131 -27.80 -25.77 -16.41
C TRP A 131 -27.72 -27.30 -16.34
N ARG A 132 -27.20 -27.86 -15.24
CA ARG A 132 -26.91 -29.29 -15.07
C ARG A 132 -28.01 -30.23 -15.56
N GLU A 133 -29.26 -30.00 -15.18
CA GLU A 133 -30.38 -30.87 -15.53
C GLU A 133 -30.75 -30.76 -17.02
N ARG A 134 -30.50 -29.61 -17.65
CA ARG A 134 -30.69 -29.43 -19.09
C ARG A 134 -29.55 -30.09 -19.86
N ASP A 135 -28.32 -29.92 -19.41
CA ASP A 135 -27.12 -30.55 -20.00
C ASP A 135 -27.24 -32.08 -19.92
N GLN A 136 -27.83 -32.62 -18.86
CA GLN A 136 -28.11 -34.05 -18.68
C GLN A 136 -29.47 -34.52 -19.28
N ARG A 137 -30.23 -33.62 -19.91
CA ARG A 137 -31.55 -33.90 -20.54
C ARG A 137 -32.62 -34.49 -19.61
N VAL A 138 -32.55 -34.18 -18.31
CA VAL A 138 -33.52 -34.63 -17.28
C VAL A 138 -34.40 -33.50 -16.75
N ALA A 139 -34.22 -32.26 -17.23
CA ALA A 139 -34.96 -31.09 -16.75
C ALA A 139 -36.48 -31.24 -16.83
N GLN A 140 -37.03 -31.83 -17.90
CA GLN A 140 -38.48 -32.03 -18.05
C GLN A 140 -39.07 -32.98 -17.01
N MET A 141 -38.30 -34.00 -16.61
CA MET A 141 -38.70 -34.94 -15.56
C MET A 141 -38.76 -34.24 -14.19
N LEU A 142 -37.79 -33.39 -13.91
CA LEU A 142 -37.72 -32.64 -12.64
C LEU A 142 -38.72 -31.49 -12.58
N ASP A 143 -39.06 -30.89 -13.72
CA ASP A 143 -40.10 -29.85 -13.83
C ASP A 143 -41.51 -30.40 -13.60
N ALA A 144 -41.73 -31.70 -13.83
CA ALA A 144 -43.00 -32.37 -13.54
C ALA A 144 -43.21 -32.67 -12.04
N LEU A 145 -42.17 -32.50 -11.20
CA LEU A 145 -42.31 -32.69 -9.76
C LEU A 145 -43.22 -31.61 -9.16
N PRO A 146 -44.16 -31.96 -8.27
CA PRO A 146 -45.07 -30.99 -7.64
C PRO A 146 -44.39 -30.17 -6.52
N VAL A 147 -43.14 -29.73 -6.74
CA VAL A 147 -42.38 -28.90 -5.82
C VAL A 147 -42.49 -27.41 -6.20
N PRO A 148 -42.52 -26.47 -5.25
CA PRO A 148 -42.51 -25.03 -5.57
C PRO A 148 -41.24 -24.58 -6.30
N SER A 149 -41.32 -23.60 -7.21
CA SER A 149 -40.17 -23.13 -8.01
C SER A 149 -39.04 -22.50 -7.20
N TRP A 150 -39.36 -21.92 -6.04
CA TRP A 150 -38.37 -21.32 -5.16
C TRP A 150 -37.45 -22.38 -4.53
N LEU A 151 -37.92 -23.61 -4.37
CA LEU A 151 -37.20 -24.66 -3.66
C LEU A 151 -35.92 -25.12 -4.39
N PRO A 152 -35.96 -25.56 -5.67
CA PRO A 152 -34.74 -25.92 -6.40
C PRO A 152 -33.83 -24.71 -6.64
N LEU A 153 -34.40 -23.52 -6.78
CA LEU A 153 -33.65 -22.27 -6.95
C LEU A 153 -32.79 -21.99 -5.71
N LEU A 154 -33.40 -21.92 -4.52
CA LEU A 154 -32.69 -21.69 -3.27
C LEU A 154 -31.75 -22.84 -2.94
N ALA A 155 -32.14 -24.09 -3.22
CA ALA A 155 -31.27 -25.24 -2.97
C ALA A 155 -29.94 -25.14 -3.73
N LYS A 156 -29.98 -24.74 -5.00
CA LYS A 156 -28.79 -24.56 -5.83
C LYS A 156 -27.97 -23.34 -5.41
N LEU A 157 -28.62 -22.22 -5.09
CA LEU A 157 -27.93 -21.03 -4.61
C LEU A 157 -27.23 -21.29 -3.26
N PHE A 158 -27.91 -21.94 -2.32
CA PHE A 158 -27.32 -22.33 -1.03
C PHE A 158 -26.23 -23.39 -1.19
N ALA A 159 -26.32 -24.25 -2.20
CA ALA A 159 -25.22 -25.15 -2.54
C ALA A 159 -24.00 -24.36 -3.01
N LEU A 160 -24.18 -23.33 -3.84
CA LEU A 160 -23.09 -22.43 -4.25
C LEU A 160 -22.48 -21.68 -3.06
N TYR A 161 -23.29 -21.20 -2.11
CA TYR A 161 -22.77 -20.63 -0.86
C TYR A 161 -22.01 -21.66 -0.03
N GLY A 162 -22.51 -22.90 0.03
CA GLY A 162 -21.81 -24.01 0.68
C GLY A 162 -20.44 -24.28 0.06
N VAL A 163 -20.31 -24.18 -1.27
CA VAL A 163 -19.02 -24.28 -1.96
C VAL A 163 -18.08 -23.18 -1.48
N GLN A 164 -18.54 -21.93 -1.45
CA GLN A 164 -17.74 -20.79 -0.97
C GLN A 164 -17.29 -20.97 0.49
N ILE A 165 -18.20 -21.41 1.37
CA ILE A 165 -17.89 -21.71 2.78
C ILE A 165 -16.81 -22.79 2.90
N LEU A 166 -16.90 -23.87 2.11
CA LEU A 166 -15.91 -24.95 2.13
C LEU A 166 -14.54 -24.49 1.65
N VAL A 167 -14.50 -23.66 0.60
CA VAL A 167 -13.24 -23.08 0.11
C VAL A 167 -12.62 -22.19 1.20
N LEU A 168 -13.39 -21.27 1.79
CA LEU A 168 -12.89 -20.42 2.88
C LEU A 168 -12.43 -21.22 4.11
N ALA A 169 -13.11 -22.32 4.44
CA ALA A 169 -12.67 -23.22 5.50
C ALA A 169 -11.34 -23.91 5.14
N ALA A 170 -11.17 -24.37 3.90
CA ALA A 170 -9.90 -24.92 3.43
C ALA A 170 -8.77 -23.87 3.47
N THR A 171 -9.07 -22.63 3.08
CA THR A 171 -8.18 -21.48 3.15
C THR A 171 -7.78 -21.16 4.60
N MET A 172 -8.73 -21.19 5.55
CA MET A 172 -8.46 -21.02 6.98
C MET A 172 -7.50 -22.10 7.51
N VAL A 173 -7.78 -23.37 7.21
CA VAL A 173 -6.92 -24.50 7.63
C VAL A 173 -5.52 -24.37 7.02
N CYS A 174 -5.41 -23.97 5.75
CA CYS A 174 -4.13 -23.72 5.09
C CYS A 174 -3.34 -22.60 5.76
N GLY A 175 -4.00 -21.47 6.07
CA GLY A 175 -3.39 -20.36 6.80
C GLY A 175 -2.86 -20.77 8.17
N ILE A 176 -3.67 -21.50 8.95
CA ILE A 176 -3.25 -22.04 10.26
C ILE A 176 -2.06 -23.00 10.10
N ALA A 177 -2.09 -23.89 9.09
CA ALA A 177 -0.98 -24.80 8.83
C ALA A 177 0.31 -24.06 8.45
N ILE A 178 0.23 -22.93 7.73
CA ILE A 178 1.38 -22.06 7.42
C ILE A 178 1.94 -21.41 8.67
N GLN A 179 1.10 -20.89 9.56
CA GLN A 179 1.57 -20.32 10.84
C GLN A 179 2.31 -21.37 11.68
N LEU A 180 1.71 -22.56 11.82
CA LEU A 180 2.30 -23.66 12.59
C LEU A 180 3.61 -24.19 11.96
N SER A 181 3.67 -24.35 10.64
CA SER A 181 4.89 -24.82 9.95
C SER A 181 6.04 -23.83 10.06
N LYS A 182 5.73 -22.53 10.18
CA LYS A 182 6.69 -21.46 10.45
C LYS A 182 7.02 -21.30 11.94
N GLY A 183 6.44 -22.09 12.84
CA GLY A 183 6.71 -22.05 14.29
C GLY A 183 6.00 -20.91 15.02
N TYR A 184 4.93 -20.36 14.45
CA TYR A 184 4.12 -19.31 15.07
C TYR A 184 2.85 -19.91 15.70
N PHE A 185 2.70 -19.79 17.02
CA PHE A 185 1.62 -20.44 17.78
C PHE A 185 0.55 -19.49 18.32
N HIS A 186 0.71 -18.17 18.13
CA HIS A 186 -0.27 -17.18 18.56
C HIS A 186 -1.43 -17.06 17.55
N LEU A 187 -2.22 -18.13 17.46
CA LEU A 187 -3.33 -18.24 16.50
C LEU A 187 -4.55 -17.45 16.97
N GLN A 188 -4.92 -16.41 16.22
CA GLN A 188 -6.14 -15.64 16.49
C GLN A 188 -7.34 -16.24 15.72
N LEU A 189 -7.90 -17.35 16.22
CA LEU A 189 -9.03 -18.04 15.55
C LEU A 189 -10.27 -17.14 15.39
N GLY A 190 -10.53 -16.26 16.36
CA GLY A 190 -11.61 -15.28 16.27
C GLY A 190 -11.46 -14.34 15.08
N LEU A 191 -10.22 -13.89 14.81
CA LEU A 191 -9.91 -13.02 13.67
C LEU A 191 -10.09 -13.77 12.35
N TYR A 192 -9.67 -15.05 12.25
CA TYR A 192 -9.97 -15.88 11.08
C TYR A 192 -11.47 -15.99 10.80
N CYS A 193 -12.26 -16.27 11.85
CA CYS A 193 -13.70 -16.41 11.72
C CYS A 193 -14.35 -15.10 11.26
N GLN A 194 -13.96 -13.98 11.88
CA GLN A 194 -14.48 -12.66 11.55
C GLN A 194 -14.10 -12.24 10.12
N TYR A 195 -12.82 -12.35 9.76
CA TYR A 195 -12.34 -11.93 8.45
C TYR A 195 -12.96 -12.77 7.32
N LEU A 196 -12.83 -14.10 7.39
CA LEU A 196 -13.24 -14.97 6.29
C LEU A 196 -14.76 -15.10 6.18
N PHE A 197 -15.46 -15.26 7.31
CA PHE A 197 -16.89 -15.63 7.28
C PHE A 197 -17.85 -14.47 7.56
N LEU A 198 -17.40 -13.39 8.22
CA LEU A 198 -18.25 -12.22 8.47
C LEU A 198 -17.96 -11.04 7.53
N LEU A 199 -16.77 -10.99 6.91
CA LEU A 199 -16.39 -9.91 5.99
C LEU A 199 -16.33 -10.39 4.53
N GLU A 200 -15.53 -11.41 4.24
CA GLU A 200 -15.35 -11.90 2.86
C GLU A 200 -16.56 -12.70 2.35
N LEU A 201 -17.06 -13.65 3.14
CA LEU A 201 -18.17 -14.51 2.72
C LEU A 201 -19.42 -13.74 2.27
N PRO A 202 -19.93 -12.70 2.98
CA PRO A 202 -21.06 -11.92 2.50
C PRO A 202 -20.82 -11.30 1.11
N THR A 203 -19.62 -10.78 0.85
CA THR A 203 -19.25 -10.23 -0.46
C THR A 203 -19.28 -11.31 -1.55
N TYR A 204 -18.72 -12.50 -1.28
CA TYR A 204 -18.79 -13.61 -2.22
C TYR A 204 -20.22 -14.14 -2.43
N MET A 205 -21.07 -14.14 -1.40
CA MET A 205 -22.48 -14.51 -1.52
C MET A 205 -23.26 -13.51 -2.39
N LEU A 206 -22.96 -12.22 -2.29
CA LEU A 206 -23.52 -11.21 -3.18
C LEU A 206 -23.14 -11.49 -4.64
N LEU A 207 -21.86 -11.77 -4.92
CA LEU A 207 -21.38 -12.12 -6.25
C LEU A 207 -21.97 -13.43 -6.78
N ALA A 208 -22.12 -14.44 -5.92
CA ALA A 208 -22.80 -15.68 -6.26
C ALA A 208 -24.27 -15.44 -6.62
N THR A 209 -24.97 -14.57 -5.88
CA THR A 209 -26.35 -14.17 -6.21
C THR A 209 -26.42 -13.52 -7.58
N LEU A 210 -25.50 -12.61 -7.89
CA LEU A 210 -25.45 -11.94 -9.19
C LEU A 210 -25.18 -12.95 -10.32
N ALA A 211 -24.13 -13.76 -10.19
CA ALA A 211 -23.77 -14.78 -11.18
C ALA A 211 -24.93 -15.75 -11.43
N PHE A 212 -25.56 -16.23 -10.35
CA PHE A 212 -26.71 -17.13 -10.43
C PHE A 212 -27.93 -16.45 -11.08
N ALA A 213 -28.24 -15.21 -10.70
CA ALA A 213 -29.35 -14.46 -11.28
C ALA A 213 -29.13 -14.22 -12.78
N LEU A 214 -27.91 -13.86 -13.20
CA LEU A 214 -27.59 -13.66 -14.62
C LEU A 214 -27.77 -14.93 -15.45
N GLN A 215 -27.37 -16.09 -14.90
CA GLN A 215 -27.59 -17.40 -15.56
C GLN A 215 -29.08 -17.63 -15.84
N VAL A 216 -29.95 -17.28 -14.89
CA VAL A 216 -31.41 -17.44 -15.00
C VAL A 216 -32.04 -16.39 -15.93
N LEU A 217 -31.67 -15.12 -15.78
CA LEU A 217 -32.26 -14.00 -16.51
C LEU A 217 -31.89 -14.03 -17.99
N LEU A 218 -30.62 -14.23 -18.31
CA LEU A 218 -30.14 -14.31 -19.69
C LEU A 218 -30.55 -15.62 -20.36
N ASN A 219 -30.74 -16.69 -19.58
CA ASN A 219 -31.08 -18.03 -20.08
C ASN A 219 -30.13 -18.48 -21.21
N HIS A 220 -28.85 -18.13 -21.10
CA HIS A 220 -27.80 -18.59 -22.00
C HIS A 220 -26.48 -18.73 -21.25
N LYS A 221 -26.05 -19.99 -21.02
CA LYS A 221 -24.90 -20.36 -20.18
C LYS A 221 -23.65 -19.52 -20.45
N TYR A 222 -23.18 -19.50 -21.69
CA TYR A 222 -21.95 -18.80 -22.08
C TYR A 222 -22.07 -17.27 -22.08
N ALA A 223 -23.23 -16.72 -22.43
CA ALA A 223 -23.45 -15.27 -22.39
C ALA A 223 -23.46 -14.75 -20.95
N ALA A 224 -24.03 -15.52 -20.01
CA ALA A 224 -23.98 -15.19 -18.60
C ALA A 224 -22.56 -15.22 -18.03
N HIS A 225 -21.73 -16.20 -18.42
CA HIS A 225 -20.31 -16.19 -18.09
C HIS A 225 -19.59 -14.97 -18.67
N LEU A 226 -19.83 -14.63 -19.94
CA LEU A 226 -19.24 -13.45 -20.57
C LEU A 226 -19.63 -12.16 -19.84
N VAL A 227 -20.90 -12.00 -19.46
CA VAL A 227 -21.37 -10.82 -18.71
C VAL A 227 -20.72 -10.73 -17.33
N MET A 228 -20.53 -11.86 -16.63
CA MET A 228 -19.78 -11.87 -15.36
C MET A 228 -18.32 -11.46 -15.55
N ILE A 229 -17.66 -11.92 -16.61
CA ILE A 229 -16.29 -11.52 -16.95
C ILE A 229 -16.21 -10.02 -17.26
N LEU A 230 -17.16 -9.50 -18.05
CA LEU A 230 -17.24 -8.07 -18.34
C LEU A 230 -17.50 -7.24 -17.08
N TYR A 231 -18.33 -7.73 -16.15
CA TYR A 231 -18.54 -7.09 -14.86
C TYR A 231 -17.25 -7.03 -14.03
N TYR A 232 -16.48 -8.12 -13.95
CA TYR A 232 -15.17 -8.11 -13.28
C TYR A 232 -14.20 -7.14 -13.95
N ALA A 233 -14.12 -7.14 -15.29
CA ALA A 233 -13.29 -6.18 -16.03
C ALA A 233 -13.73 -4.72 -15.81
N ALA A 234 -15.04 -4.46 -15.73
CA ALA A 234 -15.58 -3.14 -15.43
C ALA A 234 -15.22 -2.70 -14.00
N SER A 235 -15.30 -3.60 -13.02
CA SER A 235 -14.93 -3.30 -11.62
C SER A 235 -13.45 -2.89 -11.47
N LEU A 236 -12.57 -3.40 -12.32
CA LEU A 236 -11.14 -3.06 -12.33
C LEU A 236 -10.82 -1.75 -13.07
N THR A 237 -11.66 -1.32 -14.01
CA THR A 237 -11.36 -0.21 -14.94
C THR A 237 -12.13 1.08 -14.64
N LEU A 238 -13.35 0.98 -14.09
CA LEU A 238 -14.22 2.13 -13.87
C LEU A 238 -13.67 3.12 -12.83
N GLY A 239 -12.88 2.65 -11.86
CA GLY A 239 -12.18 3.53 -10.91
C GLY A 239 -11.28 4.55 -11.62
N GLY A 240 -10.52 4.10 -12.62
CA GLY A 240 -9.64 4.98 -13.42
C GLY A 240 -10.39 5.98 -14.32
N LEU A 241 -11.69 5.78 -14.54
CA LEU A 241 -12.56 6.71 -15.28
C LEU A 241 -13.29 7.70 -14.36
N GLY A 242 -12.98 7.71 -13.06
CA GLY A 242 -13.65 8.55 -12.06
C GLY A 242 -15.04 8.05 -11.66
N LEU A 243 -15.42 6.82 -12.07
CA LEU A 243 -16.66 6.14 -11.69
C LEU A 243 -16.42 5.20 -10.49
N GLU A 244 -15.70 5.70 -9.50
CA GLU A 244 -15.26 4.98 -8.30
C GLU A 244 -16.27 5.04 -7.15
N HIS A 245 -17.45 5.62 -7.35
CA HIS A 245 -18.41 5.80 -6.27
C HIS A 245 -18.82 4.43 -5.67
N PRO A 246 -18.61 4.17 -4.37
CA PRO A 246 -18.81 2.84 -3.79
C PRO A 246 -20.24 2.29 -3.88
N MET A 247 -21.25 3.16 -4.02
CA MET A 247 -22.66 2.75 -4.20
C MET A 247 -23.05 2.47 -5.67
N LEU A 248 -22.12 2.59 -6.63
CA LEU A 248 -22.38 2.38 -8.06
C LEU A 248 -22.20 0.92 -8.48
N LEU A 249 -21.08 0.31 -8.05
CA LEU A 249 -20.72 -1.06 -8.43
C LEU A 249 -21.25 -2.06 -7.41
N TYR A 250 -22.11 -2.98 -7.88
CA TYR A 250 -22.68 -4.04 -7.04
C TYR A 250 -21.58 -4.81 -6.29
N ALA A 251 -21.85 -5.19 -5.04
CA ALA A 251 -20.91 -5.89 -4.15
C ALA A 251 -19.56 -5.18 -3.94
N SER A 252 -19.49 -3.87 -4.18
CA SER A 252 -18.33 -3.04 -3.87
C SER A 252 -18.50 -2.32 -2.54
N ALA A 253 -17.40 -2.19 -1.80
CA ALA A 253 -17.29 -1.37 -0.61
C ALA A 253 -15.87 -0.77 -0.55
N PRO A 254 -15.65 0.33 0.19
CA PRO A 254 -14.32 0.85 0.44
C PRO A 254 -13.40 -0.21 1.07
N GLU A 255 -12.11 -0.10 0.82
CA GLU A 255 -11.12 -1.02 1.38
C GLU A 255 -11.15 -1.02 2.91
N LEU A 256 -11.07 -2.21 3.49
CA LEU A 256 -11.07 -2.45 4.93
C LEU A 256 -9.74 -3.07 5.33
N LEU A 257 -8.94 -2.32 6.09
CA LEU A 257 -7.63 -2.77 6.54
C LEU A 257 -7.66 -3.10 8.04
N TYR A 258 -7.03 -4.20 8.42
CA TYR A 258 -6.86 -4.63 9.81
C TYR A 258 -5.45 -4.28 10.33
N SER A 259 -5.38 -3.74 11.54
CA SER A 259 -4.14 -3.46 12.29
C SER A 259 -4.20 -4.19 13.63
N ASP A 260 -3.12 -4.79 14.11
CA ASP A 260 -3.07 -5.38 15.46
C ASP A 260 -3.20 -4.30 16.57
N MET A 261 -2.91 -3.03 16.24
CA MET A 261 -3.15 -1.89 17.14
C MET A 261 -4.63 -1.51 17.24
N ASN A 262 -5.29 -1.26 16.10
CA ASN A 262 -6.64 -0.66 16.04
C ASN A 262 -7.76 -1.66 15.70
N GLY A 263 -7.41 -2.91 15.38
CA GLY A 263 -8.32 -3.90 14.80
C GLY A 263 -8.89 -3.42 13.46
N PHE A 264 -10.16 -3.74 13.20
CA PHE A 264 -10.93 -3.17 12.09
C PHE A 264 -11.37 -1.71 12.34
N GLY A 265 -11.20 -1.21 13.57
CA GLY A 265 -11.56 0.16 13.95
C GLY A 265 -13.01 0.55 13.59
N HIS A 266 -13.19 1.82 13.26
CA HIS A 266 -14.47 2.39 12.82
C HIS A 266 -14.89 1.98 11.41
N PHE A 267 -14.00 1.36 10.64
CA PHE A 267 -14.25 0.95 9.26
C PHE A 267 -15.26 -0.21 9.18
N LEU A 268 -15.35 -1.04 10.22
CA LEU A 268 -16.24 -2.21 10.28
C LEU A 268 -17.72 -1.84 10.11
N ALA A 269 -18.18 -0.80 10.79
CA ALA A 269 -19.55 -0.33 10.68
C ALA A 269 -19.88 0.11 9.26
N ARG A 270 -18.94 0.83 8.61
CA ARG A 270 -19.05 1.27 7.22
C ARG A 270 -19.21 0.07 6.28
N GLN A 271 -18.37 -0.95 6.45
CA GLN A 271 -18.43 -2.17 5.65
C GLN A 271 -19.81 -2.86 5.72
N HIS A 272 -20.35 -3.04 6.94
CA HIS A 272 -21.64 -3.72 7.10
C HIS A 272 -22.82 -2.94 6.51
N TRP A 273 -22.78 -1.60 6.50
CA TRP A 273 -23.82 -0.82 5.82
C TRP A 273 -23.80 -0.99 4.30
N TYR A 274 -22.61 -1.07 3.68
CA TYR A 274 -22.51 -1.41 2.26
C TYR A 274 -22.97 -2.84 1.96
N GLN A 275 -22.61 -3.80 2.81
CA GLN A 275 -23.11 -5.18 2.69
C GLN A 275 -24.64 -5.24 2.81
N LEU A 276 -25.24 -4.49 3.74
CA LEU A 276 -26.69 -4.41 3.91
C LEU A 276 -27.38 -3.77 2.70
N TYR A 277 -26.82 -2.67 2.20
CA TYR A 277 -27.27 -1.99 0.98
C TYR A 277 -27.30 -2.97 -0.20
N TRP A 278 -26.19 -3.65 -0.48
CA TRP A 278 -26.12 -4.62 -1.58
C TRP A 278 -26.93 -5.89 -1.33
N SER A 279 -27.15 -6.29 -0.08
CA SER A 279 -28.05 -7.40 0.26
C SER A 279 -29.51 -7.12 -0.10
N GLY A 280 -29.95 -5.86 0.00
CA GLY A 280 -31.27 -5.43 -0.52
C GLY A 280 -31.39 -5.64 -2.03
N ALA A 281 -30.35 -5.23 -2.78
CA ALA A 281 -30.28 -5.46 -4.24
C ALA A 281 -30.19 -6.96 -4.58
N ALA A 282 -29.44 -7.74 -3.82
CA ALA A 282 -29.33 -9.18 -3.98
C ALA A 282 -30.69 -9.88 -3.78
N LEU A 283 -31.48 -9.46 -2.79
CA LEU A 283 -32.83 -9.97 -2.57
C LEU A 283 -33.75 -9.66 -3.76
N MET A 284 -33.66 -8.44 -4.32
CA MET A 284 -34.40 -8.09 -5.55
C MET A 284 -33.98 -8.97 -6.74
N LEU A 285 -32.68 -9.17 -6.96
CA LEU A 285 -32.15 -10.08 -7.99
C LEU A 285 -32.64 -11.51 -7.81
N LEU A 286 -32.70 -11.99 -6.57
CA LEU A 286 -33.20 -13.33 -6.24
C LEU A 286 -34.70 -13.47 -6.56
N VAL A 287 -35.50 -12.44 -6.26
CA VAL A 287 -36.92 -12.41 -6.61
C VAL A 287 -37.11 -12.40 -8.13
N LEU A 288 -36.31 -11.61 -8.85
CA LEU A 288 -36.32 -11.62 -10.31
C LEU A 288 -35.92 -12.98 -10.88
N ALA A 289 -34.86 -13.60 -10.35
CA ALA A 289 -34.46 -14.96 -10.74
C ALA A 289 -35.59 -15.98 -10.48
N ARG A 290 -36.34 -15.85 -9.39
CA ARG A 290 -37.53 -16.69 -9.14
C ARG A 290 -38.62 -16.51 -10.19
N ILE A 291 -38.91 -15.27 -10.59
CA ILE A 291 -39.95 -14.95 -11.58
C ILE A 291 -39.58 -15.52 -12.96
N PHE A 292 -38.30 -15.44 -13.33
CA PHE A 292 -37.80 -15.88 -14.64
C PHE A 292 -37.24 -17.31 -14.66
N TRP A 293 -37.40 -18.05 -13.55
CA TRP A 293 -36.92 -19.42 -13.42
C TRP A 293 -37.53 -20.30 -14.52
N PRO A 294 -36.71 -20.95 -15.39
CA PRO A 294 -37.26 -21.68 -16.52
C PRO A 294 -37.84 -23.00 -16.01
N ARG A 295 -39.17 -23.15 -16.11
CA ARG A 295 -39.93 -24.38 -15.85
C ARG A 295 -40.77 -24.71 -17.08
N GLY A 296 -40.63 -25.93 -17.60
CA GLY A 296 -41.33 -26.44 -18.78
C GLY A 296 -40.51 -26.35 -20.08
N ALA A 297 -41.08 -26.89 -21.16
CA ALA A 297 -40.40 -27.09 -22.45
C ALA A 297 -40.42 -25.88 -23.40
N ASN A 298 -41.09 -24.78 -23.05
CA ASN A 298 -41.31 -23.64 -23.95
C ASN A 298 -40.23 -22.56 -23.76
N ASP A 299 -39.32 -22.44 -24.72
CA ASP A 299 -38.16 -21.54 -24.67
C ASP A 299 -38.41 -20.15 -25.32
N GLU A 300 -39.64 -19.89 -25.77
CA GLU A 300 -39.98 -18.62 -26.44
C GLU A 300 -40.02 -17.42 -25.47
N ARG A 301 -39.28 -16.35 -25.79
CA ARG A 301 -39.20 -15.12 -24.97
C ARG A 301 -40.57 -14.50 -24.62
N LYS A 302 -41.53 -14.53 -25.55
CA LYS A 302 -42.90 -14.00 -25.33
C LYS A 302 -43.66 -14.81 -24.28
N MET A 303 -43.56 -16.13 -24.33
CA MET A 303 -44.21 -17.03 -23.36
C MET A 303 -43.58 -16.89 -21.97
N ARG A 304 -42.25 -16.74 -21.88
CA ARG A 304 -41.56 -16.48 -20.60
C ARG A 304 -42.05 -15.19 -19.93
N LEU A 305 -42.30 -14.13 -20.69
CA LEU A 305 -42.84 -12.88 -20.15
C LEU A 305 -44.29 -13.04 -19.66
N GLN A 306 -45.12 -13.83 -20.35
CA GLN A 306 -46.48 -14.14 -19.92
C GLN A 306 -46.49 -14.98 -18.63
N LEU A 307 -45.61 -15.98 -18.54
CA LEU A 307 -45.44 -16.79 -17.33
C LEU A 307 -44.91 -15.98 -16.16
N ALA A 308 -43.96 -15.07 -16.40
CA ALA A 308 -43.45 -14.13 -15.41
C ALA A 308 -44.57 -13.25 -14.82
N ARG A 309 -45.46 -12.72 -15.66
CA ARG A 309 -46.64 -11.95 -15.19
C ARG A 309 -47.58 -12.78 -14.33
N ARG A 310 -47.78 -14.06 -14.65
CA ARG A 310 -48.59 -15.00 -13.86
C ARG A 310 -47.91 -15.42 -12.55
N ALA A 311 -46.57 -15.37 -12.50
CA ALA A 311 -45.79 -15.67 -11.30
C ALA A 311 -45.76 -14.53 -10.27
N LEU A 312 -46.23 -13.32 -10.65
CA LEU A 312 -46.42 -12.20 -9.72
C LEU A 312 -47.56 -12.53 -8.76
N SER A 313 -47.19 -12.80 -7.51
CA SER A 313 -48.11 -13.06 -6.41
C SER A 313 -47.83 -12.09 -5.26
N GLY A 314 -48.79 -11.90 -4.36
CA GLY A 314 -48.62 -11.06 -3.16
C GLY A 314 -47.31 -11.32 -2.41
N PRO A 315 -46.93 -12.59 -2.12
CA PRO A 315 -45.66 -12.90 -1.45
C PRO A 315 -44.40 -12.57 -2.27
N VAL A 316 -44.45 -12.68 -3.61
CA VAL A 316 -43.33 -12.30 -4.50
C VAL A 316 -43.13 -10.79 -4.49
N LEU A 317 -44.23 -10.03 -4.60
CA LEU A 317 -44.20 -8.57 -4.51
C LEU A 317 -43.76 -8.09 -3.13
N ALA A 318 -44.20 -8.76 -2.06
CA ALA A 318 -43.74 -8.48 -0.69
C ALA A 318 -42.23 -8.68 -0.55
N GLY A 319 -41.68 -9.80 -1.06
CA GLY A 319 -40.24 -10.06 -1.03
C GLY A 319 -39.42 -9.01 -1.78
N PHE A 320 -39.88 -8.59 -2.97
CA PHE A 320 -39.24 -7.51 -3.72
C PHE A 320 -39.33 -6.18 -2.98
N SER A 321 -40.48 -5.89 -2.36
CA SER A 321 -40.70 -4.67 -1.59
C SER A 321 -39.81 -4.61 -0.35
N VAL A 322 -39.57 -5.74 0.33
CA VAL A 322 -38.61 -5.84 1.44
C VAL A 322 -37.19 -5.54 0.95
N GLY A 323 -36.75 -6.17 -0.15
CA GLY A 323 -35.43 -5.92 -0.73
C GLY A 323 -35.24 -4.46 -1.13
N LEU A 324 -36.25 -3.88 -1.79
CA LEU A 324 -36.27 -2.47 -2.16
C LEU A 324 -36.22 -1.55 -0.93
N THR A 325 -36.96 -1.88 0.13
CA THR A 325 -36.96 -1.09 1.37
C THR A 325 -35.58 -1.11 2.02
N ILE A 326 -34.94 -2.28 2.13
CA ILE A 326 -33.57 -2.40 2.67
C ILE A 326 -32.60 -1.58 1.82
N PHE A 327 -32.66 -1.73 0.49
CA PHE A 327 -31.79 -1.02 -0.45
C PHE A 327 -31.96 0.50 -0.34
N LEU A 328 -33.19 1.00 -0.30
CA LEU A 328 -33.46 2.44 -0.21
C LEU A 328 -33.13 3.00 1.18
N CYS A 329 -33.42 2.29 2.27
CA CYS A 329 -33.12 2.78 3.62
C CYS A 329 -31.60 2.78 3.90
N ALA A 330 -30.90 1.68 3.62
CA ALA A 330 -29.45 1.62 3.77
C ALA A 330 -28.76 2.59 2.79
N GLY A 331 -29.26 2.67 1.56
CA GLY A 331 -28.79 3.63 0.57
C GLY A 331 -29.00 5.08 1.00
N ALA A 332 -30.14 5.42 1.61
CA ALA A 332 -30.40 6.76 2.14
C ALA A 332 -29.44 7.11 3.28
N VAL A 333 -29.17 6.18 4.20
CA VAL A 333 -28.17 6.38 5.28
C VAL A 333 -26.78 6.60 4.69
N LEU A 334 -26.33 5.76 3.76
CA LEU A 334 -25.03 5.91 3.11
C LEU A 334 -24.95 7.23 2.32
N TYR A 335 -25.95 7.54 1.51
CA TYR A 335 -26.00 8.76 0.69
C TYR A 335 -26.00 10.02 1.56
N TYR A 336 -26.81 10.03 2.63
CA TYR A 336 -26.87 11.15 3.58
C TYR A 336 -25.52 11.37 4.27
N ASN A 337 -24.85 10.29 4.71
CA ASN A 337 -23.51 10.40 5.27
C ASN A 337 -22.50 10.88 4.23
N LEU A 338 -22.46 10.29 3.04
CA LEU A 338 -21.43 10.60 2.03
C LEU A 338 -21.58 11.97 1.38
N HIS A 339 -22.79 12.44 1.11
CA HIS A 339 -23.03 13.63 0.28
C HIS A 339 -23.69 14.81 1.02
N ILE A 340 -24.40 14.57 2.11
CA ILE A 340 -25.10 15.65 2.84
C ILE A 340 -24.29 16.09 4.05
N LEU A 341 -23.85 15.14 4.89
CA LEU A 341 -23.03 15.44 6.05
C LEU A 341 -21.54 15.56 5.74
N ASN A 342 -21.10 14.85 4.70
CA ASN A 342 -19.74 14.91 4.19
C ASN A 342 -19.78 15.34 2.73
N ASP A 343 -18.65 15.82 2.24
CA ASP A 343 -18.49 16.19 0.84
C ASP A 343 -17.67 15.09 0.16
N TYR A 344 -18.34 14.01 -0.23
CA TYR A 344 -17.69 12.96 -1.01
C TYR A 344 -17.15 13.55 -2.31
N LYS A 345 -15.83 13.47 -2.48
CA LYS A 345 -15.12 13.91 -3.67
C LYS A 345 -14.48 12.71 -4.33
N SER A 346 -14.77 12.53 -5.61
CA SER A 346 -13.98 11.64 -6.44
C SER A 346 -12.55 12.15 -6.56
N THR A 347 -11.63 11.29 -6.94
CA THR A 347 -10.22 11.58 -7.25
C THR A 347 -10.13 12.77 -8.22
N TYR A 348 -10.88 12.74 -9.32
CA TYR A 348 -10.97 13.87 -10.25
C TYR A 348 -11.41 15.20 -9.61
N ARG A 349 -12.36 15.18 -8.67
CA ARG A 349 -12.79 16.40 -7.96
C ARG A 349 -11.72 16.90 -6.99
N ARG A 350 -11.03 16.01 -6.27
CA ARG A 350 -9.89 16.37 -5.41
C ARG A 350 -8.76 17.00 -6.23
N ASP A 351 -8.47 16.43 -7.39
CA ASP A 351 -7.45 16.96 -8.30
C ASP A 351 -7.87 18.31 -8.91
N ALA A 352 -9.16 18.48 -9.22
CA ALA A 352 -9.71 19.75 -9.66
C ALA A 352 -9.56 20.85 -8.59
N GLU A 353 -9.75 20.52 -7.30
CA GLU A 353 -9.54 21.48 -6.21
C GLU A 353 -8.07 21.88 -6.04
N ARG A 354 -7.14 20.93 -6.14
CA ARG A 354 -5.70 21.21 -6.16
C ARG A 354 -5.30 22.05 -7.37
N ALA A 355 -5.93 21.82 -8.53
CA ALA A 355 -5.73 22.64 -9.70
C ALA A 355 -6.29 24.06 -9.54
N ASP A 356 -7.47 24.20 -8.94
CA ASP A 356 -8.06 25.50 -8.61
C ASP A 356 -7.19 26.29 -7.63
N TYR A 357 -6.66 25.63 -6.60
CA TYR A 357 -5.72 26.21 -5.65
C TYR A 357 -4.52 26.84 -6.38
N GLU A 358 -3.89 26.08 -7.27
CA GLU A 358 -2.76 26.56 -8.06
C GLU A 358 -3.17 27.74 -8.96
N ARG A 359 -4.28 27.63 -9.71
CA ARG A 359 -4.72 28.70 -10.62
C ARG A 359 -5.02 30.01 -9.88
N LYS A 360 -5.64 29.93 -8.71
CA LYS A 360 -6.05 31.11 -7.94
C LYS A 360 -4.89 31.75 -7.19
N TYR A 361 -4.03 30.95 -6.56
CA TYR A 361 -3.13 31.44 -5.52
C TYR A 361 -1.65 31.34 -5.85
N ARG A 362 -1.24 30.68 -6.94
CA ARG A 362 0.18 30.54 -7.31
C ARG A 362 0.91 31.87 -7.49
N ALA A 363 0.22 32.94 -7.90
CA ALA A 363 0.79 34.28 -7.99
C ALA A 363 1.30 34.83 -6.64
N LEU A 364 0.82 34.28 -5.52
CA LEU A 364 1.21 34.65 -4.16
C LEU A 364 2.45 33.91 -3.66
N ALA A 365 2.95 32.91 -4.40
CA ALA A 365 4.07 32.08 -3.97
C ALA A 365 5.37 32.86 -3.69
N GLY A 366 5.58 34.00 -4.36
CA GLY A 366 6.75 34.86 -4.18
C GLY A 366 6.54 36.04 -3.22
N VAL A 367 5.37 36.14 -2.57
CA VAL A 367 5.06 37.27 -1.68
C VAL A 367 5.71 36.99 -0.31
N PRO A 368 6.53 37.92 0.23
CA PRO A 368 7.12 37.77 1.55
C PRO A 368 6.05 37.56 2.63
N GLN A 369 6.26 36.58 3.49
CA GLN A 369 5.41 36.23 4.63
C GLN A 369 6.27 36.10 5.89
N PRO A 370 5.71 36.33 7.10
CA PRO A 370 6.47 36.15 8.32
C PRO A 370 6.71 34.65 8.57
N ARG A 371 7.82 34.33 9.22
CA ARG A 371 8.19 32.95 9.58
C ARG A 371 7.75 32.63 11.00
N ILE A 372 7.34 31.40 11.25
CA ILE A 372 7.09 30.88 12.60
C ILE A 372 8.45 30.69 13.30
N THR A 373 8.54 31.15 14.54
CA THR A 373 9.76 31.10 15.38
C THR A 373 9.54 30.40 16.72
N ASP A 374 8.30 30.32 17.18
CA ASP A 374 7.94 29.64 18.42
C ASP A 374 6.54 29.04 18.26
N VAL A 375 6.36 27.83 18.81
CA VAL A 375 5.15 27.02 18.72
C VAL A 375 4.80 26.53 20.12
N LYS A 376 3.60 26.93 20.58
CA LYS A 376 2.97 26.39 21.78
C LYS A 376 1.61 25.78 21.45
N LEU A 377 1.41 24.52 21.81
CA LEU A 377 0.21 23.75 21.47
C LEU A 377 -0.46 23.14 22.71
N ASP A 378 -1.78 23.20 22.75
CA ASP A 378 -2.64 22.43 23.65
C ASP A 378 -3.55 21.55 22.78
N ILE A 379 -3.34 20.23 22.81
CA ILE A 379 -4.00 19.28 21.92
C ILE A 379 -4.83 18.29 22.74
N ASP A 380 -6.13 18.26 22.48
CA ASP A 380 -7.04 17.26 23.02
C ASP A 380 -7.32 16.18 21.96
N ILE A 381 -6.84 14.97 22.23
CA ILE A 381 -7.10 13.75 21.45
C ILE A 381 -8.24 13.00 22.14
N GLU A 382 -9.38 12.83 21.47
CA GLU A 382 -10.54 12.09 21.99
C GLU A 382 -10.78 10.81 21.15
N PRO A 383 -10.06 9.70 21.41
CA PRO A 383 -10.19 8.43 20.67
C PRO A 383 -11.62 7.90 20.57
N GLU A 384 -12.39 7.96 21.65
CA GLU A 384 -13.76 7.42 21.71
C GLU A 384 -14.73 8.15 20.78
N ARG A 385 -14.43 9.43 20.49
CA ARG A 385 -15.21 10.27 19.58
C ARG A 385 -14.50 10.50 18.24
N ARG A 386 -13.27 9.99 18.09
CA ARG A 386 -12.34 10.28 16.98
C ARG A 386 -12.20 11.78 16.72
N ARG A 387 -12.12 12.57 17.79
CA ARG A 387 -12.09 14.03 17.71
C ARG A 387 -10.71 14.56 18.08
N LEU A 388 -10.20 15.50 17.30
CA LEU A 388 -9.00 16.27 17.58
C LEU A 388 -9.40 17.72 17.80
N LEU A 389 -8.92 18.32 18.89
CA LEU A 389 -9.00 19.76 19.10
C LEU A 389 -7.60 20.29 19.38
N ALA A 390 -7.05 21.06 18.44
CA ALA A 390 -5.75 21.67 18.57
C ALA A 390 -5.91 23.17 18.80
N LYS A 391 -5.47 23.66 19.95
CA LYS A 391 -5.32 25.08 20.24
C LYS A 391 -3.84 25.42 20.15
N GLY A 392 -3.51 26.42 19.36
CA GLY A 392 -2.12 26.77 19.14
C GLY A 392 -1.86 28.26 19.25
N ARG A 393 -0.62 28.58 19.60
CA ARG A 393 -0.05 29.91 19.59
C ARG A 393 1.28 29.87 18.87
N TYR A 394 1.38 30.61 17.77
CA TYR A 394 2.61 30.84 17.04
C TYR A 394 3.16 32.23 17.34
N VAL A 395 4.48 32.36 17.37
CA VAL A 395 5.18 33.65 17.23
C VAL A 395 5.68 33.77 15.80
N LEU A 396 5.12 34.74 15.07
CA LEU A 396 5.46 35.06 13.70
C LEU A 396 6.48 36.21 13.69
N GLU A 397 7.60 36.05 13.00
CA GLU A 397 8.63 37.09 12.84
C GLU A 397 8.77 37.48 11.37
N ASN A 398 8.78 38.78 11.08
CA ASN A 398 9.09 39.25 9.73
C ASN A 398 10.60 39.24 9.48
N LYS A 399 11.12 38.11 8.99
CA LYS A 399 12.53 37.99 8.57
C LYS A 399 12.83 38.58 7.17
N SER A 400 11.84 39.20 6.53
CA SER A 400 12.02 39.83 5.22
C SER A 400 12.49 41.29 5.34
N GLY A 401 13.02 41.85 4.25
CA GLY A 401 13.43 43.26 4.20
C GLY A 401 12.30 44.26 3.99
N VAL A 402 11.03 43.83 3.95
CA VAL A 402 9.88 44.69 3.65
C VAL A 402 8.77 44.56 4.70
N PRO A 403 8.01 45.63 5.01
CA PRO A 403 6.86 45.53 5.89
C PRO A 403 5.75 44.64 5.31
N ILE A 404 5.15 43.80 6.15
CA ILE A 404 4.07 42.86 5.73
C ILE A 404 2.72 43.38 6.23
N SER A 405 1.80 43.64 5.30
CA SER A 405 0.44 44.12 5.63
C SER A 405 -0.67 43.08 5.44
N LEU A 406 -0.38 42.01 4.70
CA LEU A 406 -1.30 40.90 4.43
C LEU A 406 -0.64 39.59 4.84
N LEU A 407 -1.34 38.85 5.70
CA LEU A 407 -0.98 37.51 6.13
C LEU A 407 -1.85 36.51 5.38
N TYR A 408 -1.22 35.59 4.64
CA TYR A 408 -1.88 34.45 4.04
C TYR A 408 -1.76 33.23 4.94
N LEU A 409 -2.83 32.45 5.04
CA LEU A 409 -2.91 31.26 5.88
C LEU A 409 -3.51 30.13 5.05
N GLN A 410 -2.79 29.02 4.95
CA GLN A 410 -3.29 27.75 4.46
C GLN A 410 -3.68 26.87 5.65
N GLN A 411 -4.87 26.32 5.62
CA GLN A 411 -5.33 25.28 6.55
C GLN A 411 -5.82 24.10 5.73
N ASP A 412 -5.62 22.88 6.21
CA ASP A 412 -6.24 21.70 5.62
C ASP A 412 -7.79 21.85 5.62
N PRO A 413 -8.46 21.79 4.44
CA PRO A 413 -9.91 21.96 4.32
C PRO A 413 -10.74 20.93 5.10
N GLN A 414 -10.11 19.81 5.50
CA GLN A 414 -10.76 18.80 6.31
C GLN A 414 -10.94 19.24 7.77
N GLY A 415 -10.07 20.13 8.26
CA GLY A 415 -10.14 20.71 9.59
C GLY A 415 -10.99 21.96 9.64
N LYS A 416 -11.79 22.11 10.69
CA LYS A 416 -12.56 23.34 10.93
C LYS A 416 -11.73 24.33 11.75
N LEU A 417 -11.29 25.42 11.13
CA LEU A 417 -10.73 26.57 11.83
C LEU A 417 -11.85 27.29 12.61
N ARG A 418 -11.91 27.05 13.93
CA ARG A 418 -12.98 27.54 14.81
C ARG A 418 -12.76 28.97 15.27
N ALA A 419 -11.51 29.30 15.62
CA ALA A 419 -11.13 30.60 16.11
C ALA A 419 -9.73 30.95 15.60
N LEU A 420 -9.53 32.24 15.33
CA LEU A 420 -8.24 32.82 15.01
C LEU A 420 -8.17 34.20 15.63
N ARG A 421 -7.12 34.47 16.41
CA ARG A 421 -6.88 35.76 17.05
C ARG A 421 -5.52 36.29 16.65
N LEU A 422 -5.55 37.53 16.18
CA LEU A 422 -4.39 38.30 15.75
C LEU A 422 -4.52 39.70 16.37
N PRO A 423 -3.59 40.13 17.26
CA PRO A 423 -3.70 41.40 17.98
C PRO A 423 -3.87 42.64 17.09
N GLN A 424 -3.31 42.60 15.88
CA GLN A 424 -3.33 43.71 14.91
C GLN A 424 -4.25 43.40 13.72
N LEU A 425 -5.25 42.54 13.89
CA LEU A 425 -6.17 42.21 12.80
C LEU A 425 -7.10 43.38 12.50
N SER A 426 -7.05 43.87 11.25
CA SER A 426 -8.06 44.80 10.74
C SER A 426 -9.32 44.05 10.31
N HIS A 427 -9.20 43.17 9.31
CA HIS A 427 -10.29 42.32 8.82
C HIS A 427 -9.74 41.16 7.97
N GLN A 428 -10.57 40.14 7.76
CA GLN A 428 -10.29 39.05 6.81
C GLN A 428 -10.66 39.49 5.39
N THR A 429 -9.68 39.54 4.49
CA THR A 429 -9.89 39.96 3.10
C THR A 429 -10.32 38.81 2.18
N LEU A 430 -9.98 37.57 2.53
CA LEU A 430 -10.36 36.37 1.78
C LEU A 430 -10.64 35.21 2.74
N LYS A 431 -11.70 34.46 2.43
CA LYS A 431 -12.09 33.24 3.13
C LYS A 431 -12.55 32.17 2.13
N ASP A 432 -11.62 31.38 1.61
CA ASP A 432 -11.93 30.24 0.72
C ASP A 432 -11.89 28.93 1.53
N GLU A 433 -12.99 28.61 2.23
CA GLU A 433 -13.09 27.41 3.06
C GLU A 433 -12.97 26.11 2.25
N ARG A 434 -13.35 26.13 0.96
CA ARG A 434 -13.26 24.96 0.08
C ARG A 434 -11.82 24.57 -0.20
N LEU A 435 -10.95 25.57 -0.42
CA LEU A 435 -9.52 25.35 -0.69
C LEU A 435 -8.64 25.54 0.56
N GLY A 436 -9.23 25.92 1.69
CA GLY A 436 -8.52 26.13 2.96
C GLY A 436 -7.58 27.33 2.93
N PHE A 437 -7.86 28.36 2.11
CA PHE A 437 -6.98 29.52 1.95
C PHE A 437 -7.64 30.79 2.48
N HIS A 438 -6.92 31.49 3.34
CA HIS A 438 -7.40 32.68 4.04
C HIS A 438 -6.40 33.83 3.92
N ALA A 439 -6.90 35.07 3.87
CA ALA A 439 -6.06 36.26 3.90
C ALA A 439 -6.55 37.24 4.96
N TYR A 440 -5.62 37.76 5.76
CA TYR A 440 -5.87 38.65 6.89
C TYR A 440 -5.08 39.94 6.72
N ARG A 441 -5.75 41.09 6.79
CA ARG A 441 -5.10 42.39 6.73
C ARG A 441 -4.75 42.87 8.12
N LEU A 442 -3.50 43.28 8.31
CA LEU A 442 -3.04 43.90 9.55
C LEU A 442 -3.38 45.39 9.57
N SER A 443 -3.80 45.91 10.72
CA SER A 443 -4.05 47.35 10.93
C SER A 443 -2.75 48.15 10.91
N THR A 444 -1.66 47.56 11.38
CA THR A 444 -0.31 48.09 11.34
C THR A 444 0.56 47.08 10.60
N PRO A 445 1.23 47.46 9.49
CA PRO A 445 2.14 46.54 8.81
C PRO A 445 3.23 46.04 9.76
N LEU A 446 3.51 44.74 9.73
CA LEU A 446 4.56 44.11 10.51
C LEU A 446 5.92 44.52 9.94
N ALA A 447 6.65 45.39 10.64
CA ALA A 447 7.97 45.88 10.21
C ALA A 447 9.01 44.74 10.14
N PRO A 448 10.07 44.87 9.32
CA PRO A 448 11.21 43.95 9.36
C PRO A 448 11.76 43.75 10.78
N GLY A 449 11.99 42.50 11.17
CA GLY A 449 12.44 42.11 12.51
C GLY A 449 11.38 42.19 13.62
N ALA A 450 10.16 42.68 13.33
CA ALA A 450 9.08 42.71 14.30
C ALA A 450 8.38 41.34 14.39
N SER A 451 7.87 41.03 15.59
CA SER A 451 7.14 39.78 15.87
C SER A 451 5.67 40.01 16.23
N LEU A 452 4.82 39.03 15.94
CA LEU A 452 3.39 39.04 16.20
C LEU A 452 2.92 37.66 16.67
N ALA A 453 2.07 37.61 17.69
CA ALA A 453 1.44 36.36 18.12
C ALA A 453 0.19 36.04 17.28
N LEU A 454 0.09 34.80 16.82
CA LEU A 454 -1.09 34.22 16.16
C LEU A 454 -1.64 33.10 17.04
N GLU A 455 -2.89 33.23 17.50
CA GLU A 455 -3.58 32.17 18.24
C GLU A 455 -4.68 31.56 17.36
N PHE A 456 -4.85 30.24 17.43
CA PHE A 456 -5.84 29.51 16.63
C PHE A 456 -6.45 28.33 17.37
N GLU A 457 -7.62 27.90 16.91
CA GLU A 457 -8.28 26.65 17.31
C GLU A 457 -8.73 25.90 16.06
N VAL A 458 -8.21 24.69 15.85
CA VAL A 458 -8.59 23.79 14.75
C VAL A 458 -9.24 22.55 15.33
N GLU A 459 -10.35 22.13 14.74
CA GLU A 459 -11.06 20.91 15.10
C GLU A 459 -11.17 19.94 13.94
N TYR A 460 -10.89 18.66 14.20
CA TYR A 460 -11.30 17.54 13.38
C TYR A 460 -12.29 16.70 14.17
N ALA A 461 -13.45 16.40 13.59
CA ALA A 461 -14.44 15.55 14.21
C ALA A 461 -15.21 14.78 13.13
N PRO A 462 -15.55 13.51 13.35
CA PRO A 462 -16.33 12.76 12.38
C PRO A 462 -17.72 13.41 12.25
N ARG A 463 -18.17 13.57 11.01
CA ARG A 463 -19.55 13.94 10.71
C ARG A 463 -20.30 12.68 10.32
N GLY A 464 -21.59 12.57 10.63
CA GLY A 464 -22.35 11.39 10.23
C GLY A 464 -23.07 10.66 11.35
N ILE A 465 -24.07 9.88 10.94
CA ILE A 465 -24.70 8.87 11.77
C ILE A 465 -23.73 7.69 11.89
N LEU A 466 -23.51 7.19 13.12
CA LEU A 466 -22.63 6.05 13.41
C LEU A 466 -21.15 6.24 12.98
N GLY A 467 -20.71 7.49 12.78
CA GLY A 467 -19.33 7.77 12.39
C GLY A 467 -18.95 7.31 10.98
N LEU A 468 -19.94 7.07 10.11
CA LEU A 468 -19.74 6.61 8.73
C LEU A 468 -19.10 7.65 7.80
N GLY A 469 -18.99 8.90 8.23
CA GLY A 469 -18.45 9.99 7.44
C GLY A 469 -16.94 10.07 7.38
N GLN A 470 -16.46 11.31 7.28
CA GLN A 470 -15.06 11.67 7.06
C GLN A 470 -14.13 11.03 8.10
N ASP A 471 -13.03 10.45 7.60
CA ASP A 471 -11.97 9.93 8.44
C ASP A 471 -11.20 11.10 9.08
N THR A 472 -10.85 10.94 10.34
CA THR A 472 -10.12 11.93 11.14
C THR A 472 -8.73 11.40 11.47
N PRO A 473 -7.76 12.28 11.80
CA PRO A 473 -6.43 11.82 12.25
C PRO A 473 -6.47 10.96 13.53
N VAL A 474 -7.55 11.06 14.32
CA VAL A 474 -7.71 10.35 15.59
C VAL A 474 -8.35 8.98 15.38
N LEU A 475 -7.68 7.96 15.91
CA LEU A 475 -8.07 6.55 15.88
C LEU A 475 -8.40 6.05 17.29
N GLY A 476 -9.10 4.92 17.39
CA GLY A 476 -9.42 4.28 18.66
C GLY A 476 -8.18 3.82 19.43
N ASN A 477 -7.16 3.34 18.71
CA ASN A 477 -5.83 3.06 19.21
C ASN A 477 -4.80 3.30 18.09
N GLY A 478 -3.66 3.92 18.39
CA GLY A 478 -2.63 4.23 17.38
C GLY A 478 -2.89 5.49 16.55
N THR A 479 -3.37 6.56 17.18
CA THR A 479 -3.48 7.88 16.53
C THR A 479 -2.09 8.36 16.10
N PHE A 480 -1.97 8.84 14.86
CA PHE A 480 -0.76 9.47 14.31
C PHE A 480 -1.15 10.63 13.39
N PHE A 481 -0.58 11.81 13.63
CA PHE A 481 -0.68 12.97 12.75
C PHE A 481 0.51 13.91 12.95
N ASP A 482 0.75 14.80 11.99
CA ASP A 482 1.86 15.76 12.03
C ASP A 482 1.36 17.21 11.97
N ASN A 483 2.30 18.15 11.88
CA ASN A 483 1.99 19.57 11.82
C ASN A 483 1.24 20.02 10.54
N SER A 484 1.08 19.16 9.51
CA SER A 484 0.29 19.47 8.31
C SER A 484 -1.20 19.67 8.59
N TYR A 485 -1.69 19.18 9.74
CA TYR A 485 -3.05 19.38 10.24
C TYR A 485 -3.23 20.76 10.92
N LEU A 486 -2.15 21.49 11.14
CA LEU A 486 -2.15 22.81 11.76
C LEU A 486 -2.06 23.92 10.69
N PRO A 487 -2.36 25.18 11.03
CA PRO A 487 -2.28 26.26 10.07
C PRO A 487 -0.83 26.52 9.61
N HIS A 488 -0.67 26.82 8.33
CA HIS A 488 0.60 27.17 7.70
C HIS A 488 0.54 28.59 7.13
N ILE A 489 1.67 29.31 7.18
CA ILE A 489 1.73 30.69 6.69
C ILE A 489 2.10 30.69 5.19
N GLY A 490 1.45 31.56 4.41
CA GLY A 490 1.78 31.72 3.00
C GLY A 490 1.19 30.68 2.06
N TYR A 491 1.68 30.70 0.82
CA TYR A 491 1.31 29.74 -0.22
C TYR A 491 2.07 28.43 -0.04
N GLN A 492 1.35 27.31 -0.15
CA GLN A 492 1.86 25.98 0.13
C GLN A 492 1.96 25.15 -1.15
N ARG A 493 3.18 24.97 -1.66
CA ARG A 493 3.44 24.24 -2.91
C ARG A 493 3.03 22.76 -2.85
N HIS A 494 2.92 22.18 -1.66
CA HIS A 494 2.49 20.80 -1.48
C HIS A 494 0.98 20.61 -1.77
N ALA A 495 0.18 21.67 -1.74
CA ALA A 495 -1.26 21.65 -2.05
C ALA A 495 -1.55 21.68 -3.58
N GLU A 496 -0.54 21.92 -4.42
CA GLU A 496 -0.67 21.84 -5.87
C GLU A 496 -0.85 20.40 -6.38
N LEU A 497 -1.45 20.27 -7.56
CA LEU A 497 -1.56 19.00 -8.28
C LEU A 497 -0.18 18.54 -8.80
N ARG A 498 0.23 17.30 -8.52
CA ARG A 498 1.60 16.82 -8.82
C ARG A 498 1.70 15.99 -10.11
N ASP A 499 0.83 15.00 -10.32
CA ASP A 499 0.95 14.03 -11.43
C ASP A 499 0.82 14.73 -12.80
N PRO A 500 1.78 14.53 -13.74
CA PRO A 500 1.75 15.18 -15.04
C PRO A 500 0.51 14.85 -15.90
N ARG A 501 -0.05 13.64 -15.81
CA ARG A 501 -1.25 13.22 -16.54
C ARG A 501 -2.48 13.93 -16.00
N ASP A 502 -2.62 14.00 -14.68
CA ASP A 502 -3.74 14.68 -14.04
C ASP A 502 -3.65 16.19 -14.31
N ARG A 503 -2.45 16.78 -14.22
CA ARG A 503 -2.20 18.18 -14.62
C ARG A 503 -2.64 18.45 -16.05
N LYS A 504 -2.29 17.57 -17.00
CA LYS A 504 -2.73 17.68 -18.40
C LYS A 504 -4.25 17.58 -18.51
N GLN A 505 -4.89 16.67 -17.78
CA GLN A 505 -6.35 16.50 -17.75
C GLN A 505 -7.06 17.77 -17.24
N HIS A 506 -6.43 18.48 -16.30
CA HIS A 506 -6.90 19.76 -15.78
C HIS A 506 -6.33 20.99 -16.53
N GLY A 507 -5.68 20.82 -17.68
CA GLY A 507 -5.16 21.95 -18.48
C GLY A 507 -4.07 22.78 -17.79
N LEU A 508 -3.36 22.20 -16.83
CA LEU A 508 -2.20 22.82 -16.18
C LEU A 508 -0.90 22.46 -16.93
N PRO A 509 0.07 23.39 -17.00
CA PRO A 509 1.39 23.09 -17.56
C PRO A 509 2.12 22.06 -16.70
N VAL A 510 3.11 21.37 -17.27
CA VAL A 510 4.00 20.48 -16.51
C VAL A 510 4.63 21.26 -15.35
N ARG A 511 4.59 20.69 -14.15
CA ARG A 511 5.20 21.28 -12.97
C ARG A 511 6.69 20.96 -12.97
N ALA A 512 7.53 21.99 -12.91
CA ALA A 512 8.95 21.79 -12.57
C ALA A 512 9.04 21.17 -11.17
N ARG A 513 9.83 20.10 -11.01
CA ARG A 513 9.93 19.37 -9.73
C ARG A 513 10.74 20.16 -8.69
N ALA A 514 11.90 20.70 -9.05
CA ALA A 514 12.72 21.53 -8.18
C ALA A 514 13.38 22.71 -8.94
N LEU A 515 13.91 23.68 -8.19
CA LEU A 515 14.71 24.79 -8.73
C LEU A 515 16.16 24.33 -9.00
N PRO A 516 16.92 25.00 -9.89
CA PRO A 516 18.35 24.71 -10.08
C PRO A 516 19.15 24.75 -8.77
N ARG A 517 20.25 23.99 -8.70
CA ARG A 517 21.07 23.79 -7.48
C ARG A 517 21.55 25.09 -6.83
N ASP A 518 21.84 26.12 -7.63
CA ASP A 518 22.37 27.41 -7.17
C ASP A 518 21.34 28.54 -7.24
N ASP A 519 20.05 28.23 -7.41
CA ASP A 519 19.01 29.26 -7.50
C ASP A 519 18.83 29.97 -6.14
N PRO A 520 19.08 31.29 -6.05
CA PRO A 520 19.00 32.02 -4.78
C PRO A 520 17.61 31.96 -4.13
N LYS A 521 16.53 31.77 -4.90
CA LYS A 521 15.18 31.61 -4.34
C LYS A 521 15.02 30.26 -3.65
N GLY A 522 15.58 29.21 -4.25
CA GLY A 522 15.58 27.88 -3.65
C GLY A 522 16.42 27.83 -2.38
N LEU A 523 17.52 28.58 -2.31
CA LEU A 523 18.38 28.64 -1.12
C LEU A 523 17.83 29.54 0.00
N ALA A 524 16.79 30.35 -0.27
CA ALA A 524 16.14 31.19 0.73
C ALA A 524 15.15 30.42 1.64
N ASP A 525 14.75 29.22 1.21
CA ASP A 525 13.86 28.30 1.92
C ASP A 525 14.49 26.92 2.01
N ASN A 526 14.22 26.18 3.08
CA ASN A 526 14.58 24.78 3.12
C ASN A 526 13.54 23.94 2.36
N TYR A 527 13.90 22.71 1.95
CA TYR A 527 12.99 21.88 1.14
C TYR A 527 11.77 21.33 1.92
N LEU A 528 11.80 21.37 3.27
CA LEU A 528 10.72 20.85 4.13
C LEU A 528 9.61 21.88 4.37
N GLY A 529 9.92 23.17 4.39
CA GLY A 529 8.92 24.22 4.56
C GLY A 529 9.44 25.62 4.22
N SER A 530 8.51 26.50 3.83
CA SER A 530 8.80 27.91 3.49
C SER A 530 8.29 28.91 4.54
N ASP A 531 7.58 28.44 5.56
CA ASP A 531 6.89 29.26 6.55
C ASP A 531 7.57 29.26 7.93
N ALA A 532 8.66 28.51 8.08
CA ALA A 532 9.42 28.40 9.31
C ALA A 532 10.84 27.89 9.06
N ASP A 533 11.71 28.10 10.04
CA ASP A 533 13.05 27.51 10.11
C ASP A 533 13.09 26.55 11.31
N TRP A 534 14.02 26.74 12.25
CA TRP A 534 13.96 26.14 13.58
C TRP A 534 13.09 26.98 14.52
N VAL A 535 12.22 26.32 15.28
CA VAL A 535 11.24 26.92 16.18
C VAL A 535 11.45 26.43 17.61
N GLY A 536 11.17 27.30 18.58
CA GLY A 536 10.89 26.86 19.95
C GLY A 536 9.62 26.00 19.94
N PHE A 537 9.62 24.91 20.73
CA PHE A 537 8.51 23.96 20.72
C PHE A 537 8.11 23.52 22.13
N GLU A 538 6.82 23.69 22.43
CA GLU A 538 6.17 23.24 23.67
C GLU A 538 4.77 22.71 23.35
N ALA A 539 4.42 21.54 23.88
CA ALA A 539 3.10 20.95 23.66
C ALA A 539 2.54 20.31 24.93
N THR A 540 1.25 20.55 25.20
CA THR A 540 0.47 19.80 26.18
C THR A 540 -0.54 18.93 25.44
N LEU A 541 -0.46 17.62 25.62
CA LEU A 541 -1.40 16.66 25.03
C LEU A 541 -2.34 16.13 26.09
N SER A 542 -3.59 15.88 25.72
CA SER A 542 -4.54 15.11 26.53
C SER A 542 -5.15 13.96 25.74
N THR A 543 -5.32 12.80 26.37
CA THR A 543 -5.87 11.58 25.73
C THR A 543 -6.67 10.73 26.71
N SER A 544 -7.20 9.59 26.24
CA SER A 544 -7.90 8.59 27.05
C SER A 544 -7.04 8.10 28.23
N PRO A 545 -7.64 7.73 29.39
CA PRO A 545 -6.92 7.29 30.58
C PRO A 545 -5.94 6.12 30.39
N ASP A 546 -6.21 5.27 29.40
CA ASP A 546 -5.48 4.05 29.09
C ASP A 546 -4.49 4.21 27.93
N GLN A 547 -4.32 5.43 27.41
CA GLN A 547 -3.35 5.75 26.36
C GLN A 547 -2.21 6.63 26.89
N ILE A 548 -1.09 6.59 26.15
CA ILE A 548 0.04 7.50 26.32
C ILE A 548 0.08 8.39 25.07
N ALA A 549 0.09 9.70 25.26
CA ALA A 549 0.25 10.66 24.18
C ALA A 549 1.70 11.16 24.12
N ILE A 550 2.27 11.18 22.91
CA ILE A 550 3.67 11.53 22.64
C ILE A 550 3.72 12.77 21.74
N ALA A 551 4.60 13.71 22.09
CA ALA A 551 5.07 14.82 21.27
C ALA A 551 6.60 14.89 21.35
N PRO A 552 7.27 15.64 20.46
CA PRO A 552 8.71 15.88 20.59
C PRO A 552 9.06 16.60 21.88
N GLY A 553 10.20 16.21 22.45
CA GLY A 553 10.80 16.89 23.60
C GLY A 553 10.87 16.05 24.87
N GLN A 554 11.35 16.64 25.94
CA GLN A 554 11.37 15.98 27.24
C GLN A 554 9.98 16.02 27.87
N LEU A 555 9.55 14.91 28.46
CA LEU A 555 8.33 14.88 29.27
C LEU A 555 8.60 15.60 30.60
N LEU A 556 8.01 16.79 30.77
CA LEU A 556 8.18 17.59 31.97
C LEU A 556 7.17 17.23 33.06
N GLN A 557 5.94 16.92 32.64
CA GLN A 557 4.86 16.60 33.58
C GLN A 557 3.87 15.63 32.96
N GLU A 558 3.42 14.68 33.79
CA GLU A 558 2.29 13.80 33.49
C GLU A 558 1.27 13.92 34.63
N TRP A 559 -0.03 14.02 34.29
CA TRP A 559 -1.09 14.03 35.29
C TRP A 559 -2.41 13.51 34.74
N SER A 560 -3.35 13.19 35.63
CA SER A 560 -4.73 12.85 35.28
C SER A 560 -5.69 13.91 35.79
N LYS A 561 -6.64 14.34 34.95
CA LYS A 561 -7.68 15.31 35.32
C LYS A 561 -8.95 15.03 34.53
N GLY A 562 -10.10 15.00 35.21
CA GLY A 562 -11.41 14.88 34.55
C GLY A 562 -11.58 13.62 33.70
N GLY A 563 -11.01 12.48 34.13
CA GLY A 563 -11.07 11.22 33.38
C GLY A 563 -10.25 11.22 32.10
N ARG A 564 -9.21 12.06 32.01
CA ARG A 564 -8.25 12.13 30.90
C ARG A 564 -6.83 12.16 31.46
N ARG A 565 -5.87 11.67 30.68
CA ARG A 565 -4.43 11.71 30.99
C ARG A 565 -3.76 12.81 30.15
N TYR A 566 -2.85 13.54 30.77
CA TYR A 566 -2.20 14.72 30.20
C TYR A 566 -0.69 14.57 30.25
N PHE A 567 -0.02 15.11 29.23
CA PHE A 567 1.42 15.04 29.04
C PHE A 567 1.94 16.40 28.55
N HIS A 568 2.90 16.98 29.26
CA HIS A 568 3.54 18.24 28.89
C HIS A 568 4.96 17.99 28.41
N TYR A 569 5.22 18.32 27.14
CA TYR A 569 6.51 18.17 26.49
C TYR A 569 7.11 19.53 26.12
N ARG A 570 8.44 19.62 26.19
CA ARG A 570 9.19 20.79 25.74
C ARG A 570 10.53 20.38 25.14
N MET A 571 10.92 21.04 24.05
CA MET A 571 12.28 20.95 23.52
C MET A 571 13.22 21.90 24.27
N ASP A 572 14.45 21.45 24.56
CA ASP A 572 15.48 22.32 25.17
C ASP A 572 16.18 23.21 24.15
N GLN A 573 16.13 22.84 22.87
CA GLN A 573 16.74 23.53 21.74
C GLN A 573 15.72 23.70 20.63
N PRO A 574 15.81 24.77 19.81
CA PRO A 574 14.96 24.92 18.64
C PRO A 574 15.05 23.70 17.71
N ILE A 575 13.91 23.27 17.19
CA ILE A 575 13.80 22.15 16.26
C ILE A 575 13.23 22.64 14.94
N LEU A 576 13.51 21.95 13.84
CA LEU A 576 12.85 22.26 12.58
C LEU A 576 11.33 22.19 12.77
N ASN A 577 10.55 23.08 12.12
CA ASN A 577 9.08 23.08 12.17
C ASN A 577 8.48 21.89 11.40
N PHE A 578 8.78 20.70 11.90
CA PHE A 578 8.46 19.41 11.33
C PHE A 578 8.38 18.46 12.53
N TYR A 579 7.16 18.20 13.00
CA TYR A 579 6.90 17.40 14.20
C TYR A 579 5.60 16.61 14.08
N SER A 580 5.50 15.54 14.86
CA SER A 580 4.34 14.66 14.89
C SER A 580 3.85 14.35 16.29
N PHE A 581 2.62 13.87 16.38
CA PHE A 581 1.93 13.50 17.60
C PHE A 581 1.39 12.09 17.49
N GLN A 582 1.51 11.32 18.57
CA GLN A 582 1.01 9.94 18.64
C GLN A 582 0.19 9.72 19.90
N SER A 583 -0.78 8.80 19.84
CA SER A 583 -1.51 8.34 21.03
C SER A 583 -1.96 6.89 20.86
N ALA A 584 -1.53 6.02 21.77
CA ALA A 584 -1.94 4.62 21.79
C ALA A 584 -1.77 3.98 23.17
N ARG A 585 -2.22 2.73 23.28
CA ARG A 585 -2.03 1.83 24.42
C ARG A 585 -0.64 1.19 24.36
N TYR A 586 0.39 2.00 24.57
CA TYR A 586 1.77 1.54 24.46
C TYR A 586 2.24 0.75 25.69
N ALA A 587 3.01 -0.31 25.44
CA ALA A 587 4.07 -0.74 26.34
C ALA A 587 5.36 0.02 25.97
N VAL A 588 6.25 0.21 26.94
CA VAL A 588 7.47 1.03 26.74
C VAL A 588 8.71 0.24 27.14
N ARG A 589 9.62 0.06 26.19
CA ARG A 589 10.97 -0.45 26.43
C ARG A 589 11.90 0.73 26.66
N HIS A 590 12.53 0.76 27.83
CA HIS A 590 13.53 1.76 28.19
C HIS A 590 14.94 1.19 28.05
N ASP A 591 15.87 2.03 27.59
CA ASP A 591 17.30 1.76 27.52
C ASP A 591 18.08 3.10 27.53
N TRP A 592 19.41 3.06 27.54
CA TRP A 592 20.25 4.27 27.52
C TRP A 592 21.50 4.10 26.66
N TRP A 593 21.93 5.20 26.04
CA TRP A 593 23.27 5.37 25.48
C TRP A 593 23.91 6.60 26.12
N GLN A 594 24.96 6.40 26.93
CA GLN A 594 25.56 7.46 27.75
C GLN A 594 24.50 8.20 28.59
N ASP A 595 24.27 9.49 28.34
CA ASP A 595 23.27 10.33 29.00
C ASP A 595 21.99 10.53 28.16
N VAL A 596 21.84 9.81 27.04
CA VAL A 596 20.65 9.84 26.18
C VAL A 596 19.73 8.68 26.54
N GLY A 597 18.50 8.99 26.95
CA GLY A 597 17.43 8.02 27.15
C GLY A 597 16.91 7.47 25.82
N ILE A 598 16.71 6.15 25.75
CA ILE A 598 16.11 5.47 24.60
C ILE A 598 14.77 4.91 25.04
N GLU A 599 13.71 5.26 24.31
CA GLU A 599 12.36 4.78 24.61
C GLU A 599 11.72 4.21 23.34
N ILE A 600 11.28 2.96 23.38
CA ILE A 600 10.54 2.33 22.28
C ILE A 600 9.12 2.09 22.76
N TYR A 601 8.18 2.82 22.18
CA TYR A 601 6.74 2.71 22.43
C TYR A 601 6.15 1.75 21.40
N TYR A 602 5.60 0.63 21.87
CA TYR A 602 5.15 -0.45 21.01
C TYR A 602 3.82 -1.04 21.46
N GLN A 603 3.12 -1.68 20.53
CA GLN A 603 1.91 -2.45 20.76
C GLN A 603 2.27 -3.77 21.44
N PRO A 604 1.65 -4.12 22.59
CA PRO A 604 1.86 -5.42 23.23
C PRO A 604 1.63 -6.58 22.23
N GLY A 605 2.56 -7.53 22.18
CA GLY A 605 2.60 -8.60 21.17
C GLY A 605 3.59 -8.36 20.02
N HIS A 606 4.18 -7.16 19.91
CA HIS A 606 5.18 -6.79 18.90
C HIS A 606 6.60 -6.72 19.45
N GLU A 607 6.94 -7.54 20.44
CA GLU A 607 8.23 -7.50 21.13
C GLU A 607 9.42 -7.99 20.27
N PHE A 608 9.16 -8.57 19.09
CA PHE A 608 10.12 -9.39 18.33
C PHE A 608 11.45 -8.69 17.99
N ASN A 609 11.45 -7.37 17.76
CA ASN A 609 12.61 -6.63 17.28
C ASN A 609 13.03 -5.46 18.18
N LEU A 610 12.50 -5.37 19.40
CA LEU A 610 12.81 -4.24 20.31
C LEU A 610 14.30 -4.14 20.65
N ASP A 611 14.96 -5.28 20.88
CA ASP A 611 16.40 -5.29 21.17
C ASP A 611 17.25 -4.92 19.94
N ARG A 612 16.81 -5.28 18.72
CA ARG A 612 17.48 -4.88 17.47
C ARG A 612 17.35 -3.38 17.23
N MET A 613 16.15 -2.84 17.43
CA MET A 613 15.90 -1.39 17.34
C MET A 613 16.71 -0.63 18.39
N SER A 614 16.72 -1.06 19.66
CA SER A 614 17.54 -0.43 20.71
C SER A 614 19.02 -0.47 20.36
N LYS A 615 19.53 -1.62 19.89
CA LYS A 615 20.91 -1.76 19.43
C LYS A 615 21.21 -0.83 18.26
N GLY A 616 20.33 -0.78 17.25
CA GLY A 616 20.48 0.10 16.09
C GLY A 616 20.57 1.57 16.48
N ILE A 617 19.76 2.01 17.45
CA ILE A 617 19.88 3.37 18.02
C ILE A 617 21.25 3.58 18.64
N LYS A 618 21.72 2.65 19.50
CA LYS A 618 23.00 2.80 20.20
C LYS A 618 24.18 2.85 19.22
N ASP A 619 24.21 1.94 18.26
CA ASP A 619 25.29 1.90 17.27
C ASP A 619 25.29 3.15 16.39
N ALA A 620 24.09 3.62 16.00
CA ALA A 620 23.93 4.85 15.25
C ALA A 620 24.40 6.09 16.04
N LEU A 621 23.94 6.24 17.29
CA LEU A 621 24.36 7.35 18.15
C LEU A 621 25.88 7.34 18.39
N GLU A 622 26.46 6.17 18.65
CA GLU A 622 27.90 6.00 18.83
C GLU A 622 28.68 6.42 17.58
N TYR A 623 28.31 5.87 16.42
CA TYR A 623 29.02 6.13 15.17
C TYR A 623 28.85 7.58 14.71
N TYR A 624 27.62 8.11 14.68
CA TYR A 624 27.34 9.47 14.18
C TYR A 624 27.93 10.54 15.09
N SER A 625 27.84 10.36 16.42
CA SER A 625 28.42 11.31 17.37
C SER A 625 29.94 11.37 17.28
N LYS A 626 30.59 10.23 17.01
CA LYS A 626 32.03 10.14 16.85
C LYS A 626 32.52 10.76 15.53
N HIS A 627 31.79 10.55 14.44
CA HIS A 627 32.29 10.87 13.09
C HIS A 627 31.75 12.18 12.51
N PHE A 628 30.60 12.69 12.97
CA PHE A 628 29.92 13.84 12.36
C PHE A 628 29.86 15.05 13.30
N SER A 629 29.02 14.99 14.34
CA SER A 629 28.87 16.02 15.38
C SER A 629 28.12 15.42 16.58
N PRO A 630 28.15 16.03 17.78
CA PRO A 630 27.39 15.54 18.93
C PRO A 630 25.88 15.47 18.68
N TYR A 631 25.21 14.49 19.28
CA TYR A 631 23.74 14.41 19.32
C TYR A 631 23.13 15.55 20.16
N GLN A 632 22.07 16.18 19.65
CA GLN A 632 21.53 17.44 20.18
C GLN A 632 20.43 17.29 21.25
N HIS A 633 19.97 16.07 21.54
CA HIS A 633 18.85 15.83 22.47
C HIS A 633 19.23 14.86 23.60
N LYS A 634 18.42 14.80 24.67
CA LYS A 634 18.61 13.89 25.83
C LYS A 634 17.75 12.64 25.80
N VAL A 635 16.87 12.53 24.82
CA VAL A 635 16.02 11.37 24.60
C VAL A 635 15.91 11.13 23.10
N LEU A 636 15.80 9.87 22.70
CA LEU A 636 15.42 9.44 21.36
C LEU A 636 14.34 8.37 21.49
N ARG A 637 13.26 8.52 20.71
CA ARG A 637 12.11 7.62 20.76
C ARG A 637 11.85 6.94 19.44
N ILE A 638 11.46 5.68 19.49
CA ILE A 638 10.70 5.02 18.42
C ILE A 638 9.27 4.87 18.89
N VAL A 639 8.30 5.24 18.05
CA VAL A 639 6.88 5.22 18.41
C VAL A 639 6.09 4.45 17.36
N GLU A 640 5.57 3.29 17.72
CA GLU A 640 4.80 2.47 16.80
C GLU A 640 3.47 3.15 16.41
N PHE A 641 3.10 3.08 15.13
CA PHE A 641 1.78 3.48 14.66
C PHE A 641 1.15 2.47 13.68
N PRO A 642 -0.17 2.46 13.51
CA PRO A 642 -0.87 1.47 12.71
C PRO A 642 -0.45 1.48 11.24
N ARG A 643 -0.43 0.29 10.64
CA ARG A 643 -0.12 0.06 9.22
C ARG A 643 -1.10 0.65 8.19
N TYR A 644 -1.97 1.58 8.59
CA TYR A 644 -2.73 2.39 7.63
C TYR A 644 -1.82 3.30 6.81
N GLN A 645 -0.59 3.54 7.30
CA GLN A 645 0.51 4.11 6.53
C GLN A 645 1.74 3.23 6.73
N ASP A 646 2.57 3.05 5.71
CA ASP A 646 3.67 2.08 5.69
C ASP A 646 5.02 2.79 5.50
N PHE A 647 5.46 3.54 6.51
CA PHE A 647 6.76 4.20 6.55
C PHE A 647 7.33 4.28 7.98
N ALA A 648 8.61 4.64 8.07
CA ALA A 648 9.21 5.23 9.26
C ALA A 648 9.64 6.66 8.89
N GLN A 649 9.61 7.58 9.85
CA GLN A 649 9.95 8.97 9.59
C GLN A 649 10.58 9.61 10.80
N SER A 650 11.75 10.21 10.61
CA SER A 650 12.49 10.86 11.68
C SER A 650 12.00 12.30 11.93
N PHE A 651 11.24 12.49 13.01
CA PHE A 651 11.01 13.83 13.58
C PHE A 651 12.05 14.11 14.67
N PRO A 652 12.28 15.37 15.09
CA PRO A 652 13.25 15.71 16.12
C PRO A 652 13.00 14.89 17.40
N ASN A 653 13.99 14.09 17.81
CA ASN A 653 13.95 13.09 18.89
C ASN A 653 12.85 12.02 18.89
N THR A 654 11.92 12.01 17.94
CA THR A 654 10.75 11.12 17.94
C THR A 654 10.57 10.50 16.57
N ILE A 655 10.74 9.18 16.47
CA ILE A 655 10.73 8.42 15.22
C ILE A 655 9.45 7.54 15.19
N PRO A 656 8.32 8.02 14.66
CA PRO A 656 7.19 7.18 14.33
C PRO A 656 7.60 6.07 13.35
N TYR A 657 7.14 4.86 13.64
CA TYR A 657 7.54 3.66 12.92
C TYR A 657 6.32 2.77 12.70
N SER A 658 5.98 2.48 11.44
CA SER A 658 4.79 1.68 11.14
C SER A 658 4.92 0.24 11.64
N GLU A 659 3.81 -0.27 12.19
CA GLU A 659 3.55 -1.69 12.46
C GLU A 659 3.90 -2.58 11.24
N GLY A 660 3.71 -2.06 10.02
CA GLY A 660 3.92 -2.79 8.77
C GLY A 660 5.38 -3.14 8.44
N ILE A 661 6.35 -2.46 9.07
CA ILE A 661 7.75 -2.48 8.64
C ILE A 661 8.63 -3.33 9.57
N GLY A 662 9.10 -2.76 10.68
CA GLY A 662 10.28 -3.26 11.41
C GLY A 662 9.94 -4.19 12.58
N PHE A 663 8.79 -3.99 13.21
CA PHE A 663 8.40 -4.71 14.42
C PHE A 663 8.20 -6.21 14.19
N LEU A 664 7.72 -6.59 13.00
CA LEU A 664 7.36 -7.97 12.66
C LEU A 664 8.44 -8.70 11.82
N ALA A 665 9.63 -8.12 11.65
CA ALA A 665 10.72 -8.74 10.91
C ALA A 665 11.15 -10.06 11.57
N ARG A 666 11.40 -11.09 10.77
CA ARG A 666 11.96 -12.36 11.23
C ARG A 666 13.37 -12.54 10.67
N VAL A 667 14.32 -11.83 11.27
CA VAL A 667 15.75 -11.90 10.93
C VAL A 667 16.36 -13.20 11.47
N ASP A 668 16.84 -14.08 10.60
CA ASP A 668 17.68 -15.23 11.01
C ASP A 668 19.17 -14.88 10.87
N ASP A 669 19.83 -14.63 12.00
CA ASP A 669 21.26 -14.28 12.03
C ASP A 669 22.17 -15.38 11.45
N LYS A 670 21.70 -16.64 11.37
CA LYS A 670 22.45 -17.75 10.78
C LYS A 670 22.27 -17.86 9.28
N ASN A 671 21.23 -17.24 8.73
CA ASN A 671 21.00 -17.22 7.30
C ASN A 671 21.84 -16.10 6.66
N PRO A 672 22.88 -16.41 5.87
CA PRO A 672 23.70 -15.38 5.21
C PRO A 672 22.91 -14.56 4.18
N LYS A 673 21.67 -14.98 3.86
CA LYS A 673 20.76 -14.29 2.96
C LYS A 673 19.90 -13.22 3.64
N ASP A 674 19.81 -13.23 4.97
CA ASP A 674 18.93 -12.31 5.70
C ASP A 674 19.68 -11.01 6.02
N ILE A 675 19.02 -9.89 5.70
CA ILE A 675 19.46 -8.54 6.07
C ILE A 675 18.68 -8.10 7.30
N ASP A 676 19.39 -7.62 8.32
CA ASP A 676 18.79 -7.02 9.52
C ASP A 676 18.27 -5.61 9.18
N TYR A 677 17.16 -5.57 8.44
CA TYR A 677 16.54 -4.33 8.02
C TYR A 677 15.92 -3.53 9.18
N PRO A 678 15.43 -4.12 10.30
CA PRO A 678 15.04 -3.32 11.46
C PRO A 678 16.19 -2.47 12.00
N THR A 679 17.39 -3.04 12.12
CA THR A 679 18.58 -2.31 12.56
C THR A 679 18.96 -1.24 11.53
N TYR A 680 18.97 -1.59 10.24
CA TYR A 680 19.33 -0.66 9.17
C TYR A 680 18.36 0.53 9.07
N VAL A 681 17.05 0.30 9.00
CA VAL A 681 16.06 1.38 8.93
C VAL A 681 16.11 2.22 10.21
N THR A 682 16.28 1.61 11.38
CA THR A 682 16.49 2.37 12.62
C THR A 682 17.71 3.28 12.52
N ALA A 683 18.85 2.77 12.05
CA ALA A 683 20.07 3.57 11.89
C ALA A 683 19.89 4.70 10.86
N HIS A 684 19.12 4.48 9.79
CA HIS A 684 18.73 5.51 8.81
C HIS A 684 17.91 6.61 9.46
N GLU A 685 16.84 6.26 10.19
CA GLU A 685 16.00 7.25 10.86
C GLU A 685 16.76 8.02 11.94
N VAL A 686 17.69 7.39 12.67
CA VAL A 686 18.56 8.10 13.62
C VAL A 686 19.52 9.05 12.89
N ALA A 687 20.00 8.70 11.70
CA ALA A 687 20.92 9.54 10.93
C ALA A 687 20.29 10.88 10.53
N HIS A 688 18.97 10.90 10.33
CA HIS A 688 18.24 12.15 10.05
C HIS A 688 18.33 13.19 11.17
N GLN A 689 18.65 12.78 12.40
CA GLN A 689 18.92 13.72 13.49
C GLN A 689 20.10 14.65 13.18
N TRP A 690 21.02 14.25 12.28
CA TRP A 690 22.05 15.09 11.69
C TRP A 690 21.63 15.62 10.31
N TRP A 691 21.16 14.74 9.44
CA TRP A 691 20.81 15.03 8.05
C TRP A 691 19.32 15.38 7.92
N ALA A 692 19.00 16.63 7.61
CA ALA A 692 17.71 17.33 7.73
C ALA A 692 17.52 18.09 9.06
N HIS A 693 17.81 17.52 10.23
CA HIS A 693 17.54 18.21 11.51
C HIS A 693 18.63 19.17 11.99
N GLN A 694 19.92 18.80 11.89
CA GLN A 694 21.02 19.76 12.09
C GLN A 694 21.28 20.52 10.79
N LEU A 695 21.47 19.81 9.69
CA LEU A 695 21.70 20.40 8.36
C LEU A 695 20.54 20.08 7.43
N VAL A 696 19.79 21.10 7.02
CA VAL A 696 18.72 20.99 6.02
C VAL A 696 19.16 21.62 4.70
N GLY A 697 18.88 20.97 3.58
CA GLY A 697 19.17 21.50 2.25
C GLY A 697 18.20 22.61 1.84
N GLY A 698 18.66 23.54 1.00
CA GLY A 698 17.79 24.51 0.32
C GLY A 698 16.80 23.81 -0.61
N ASN A 699 15.68 24.46 -0.94
CA ASN A 699 14.63 23.95 -1.83
C ASN A 699 15.06 23.97 -3.33
N THR A 700 16.14 23.26 -3.63
CA THR A 700 16.76 23.13 -4.96
C THR A 700 16.92 21.66 -5.34
N ARG A 701 17.32 21.39 -6.60
CA ARG A 701 17.79 20.07 -7.02
C ARG A 701 18.90 19.57 -6.11
N GLY A 702 18.90 18.27 -5.84
CA GLY A 702 19.84 17.62 -4.94
C GLY A 702 19.61 17.88 -3.45
N ALA A 703 18.58 18.62 -3.05
CA ALA A 703 18.29 18.88 -1.63
C ALA A 703 18.18 17.59 -0.81
N THR A 704 17.45 16.61 -1.33
CA THR A 704 17.24 15.31 -0.68
C THR A 704 18.46 14.39 -0.76
N VAL A 705 19.52 14.76 -1.48
CA VAL A 705 20.83 14.08 -1.34
C VAL A 705 21.44 14.42 0.02
N LEU A 706 21.29 15.68 0.47
CA LEU A 706 21.80 16.11 1.77
C LEU A 706 21.02 15.52 2.95
N SER A 707 19.81 15.00 2.74
CA SER A 707 19.03 14.26 3.75
C SER A 707 19.12 12.75 3.56
N GLU A 708 18.59 12.22 2.46
CA GLU A 708 18.38 10.79 2.25
C GLU A 708 19.67 10.06 1.90
N THR A 709 20.46 10.57 0.95
CA THR A 709 21.71 9.90 0.56
C THR A 709 22.72 9.88 1.71
N LEU A 710 22.79 10.95 2.51
CA LEU A 710 23.67 11.00 3.67
C LEU A 710 23.16 10.10 4.82
N ALA A 711 21.85 10.01 5.04
CA ALA A 711 21.25 9.08 5.99
C ALA A 711 21.49 7.61 5.58
N GLU A 712 21.30 7.29 4.30
CA GLU A 712 21.61 5.97 3.73
C GLU A 712 23.07 5.60 3.94
N TYR A 713 23.99 6.47 3.52
CA TYR A 713 25.42 6.27 3.72
C TYR A 713 25.76 5.99 5.19
N SER A 714 25.18 6.79 6.08
CA SER A 714 25.39 6.67 7.53
C SER A 714 24.92 5.31 8.05
N ALA A 715 23.73 4.88 7.64
CA ALA A 715 23.17 3.57 7.99
C ALA A 715 24.02 2.42 7.44
N LEU A 716 24.51 2.52 6.20
CA LEU A 716 25.42 1.52 5.61
C LEU A 716 26.71 1.38 6.41
N MET A 717 27.26 2.46 6.97
CA MET A 717 28.49 2.39 7.76
C MET A 717 28.24 1.70 9.10
N VAL A 718 27.10 1.96 9.75
CA VAL A 718 26.67 1.20 10.94
C VAL A 718 26.50 -0.28 10.61
N MET A 719 25.83 -0.60 9.50
CA MET A 719 25.65 -1.98 9.06
C MET A 719 26.97 -2.67 8.71
N LYS A 720 27.89 -1.97 8.03
CA LYS A 720 29.23 -2.47 7.68
C LYS A 720 30.00 -2.89 8.92
N GLN A 721 29.90 -2.14 10.02
CA GLN A 721 30.52 -2.50 11.30
C GLN A 721 29.81 -3.67 11.99
N ALA A 722 28.48 -3.75 11.90
CA ALA A 722 27.69 -4.76 12.58
C ALA A 722 27.72 -6.15 11.92
N VAL A 723 27.62 -6.23 10.59
CA VAL A 723 27.40 -7.51 9.87
C VAL A 723 28.54 -7.93 8.94
N GLY A 724 29.52 -7.05 8.70
CA GLY A 724 30.71 -7.33 7.91
C GLY A 724 30.50 -7.37 6.39
N PRO A 725 31.59 -7.55 5.61
CA PRO A 725 31.62 -7.28 4.17
C PRO A 725 30.76 -8.22 3.33
N ALA A 726 30.60 -9.48 3.74
CA ALA A 726 29.82 -10.47 2.98
C ALA A 726 28.32 -10.11 2.91
N ARG A 727 27.74 -9.59 4.00
CA ARG A 727 26.35 -9.12 4.01
C ARG A 727 26.22 -7.77 3.31
N MET A 728 27.22 -6.91 3.38
CA MET A 728 27.24 -5.65 2.63
C MET A 728 27.17 -5.87 1.12
N ARG A 729 27.89 -6.85 0.56
CA ARG A 729 27.77 -7.23 -0.87
C ARG A 729 26.31 -7.47 -1.28
N ARG A 730 25.54 -8.13 -0.42
CA ARG A 730 24.12 -8.41 -0.69
C ARG A 730 23.25 -7.17 -0.55
N PHE A 731 23.54 -6.32 0.42
CA PHE A 731 22.89 -5.03 0.59
C PHE A 731 23.02 -4.18 -0.70
N LEU A 732 24.25 -4.03 -1.20
CA LEU A 732 24.53 -3.30 -2.45
C LEU A 732 23.83 -3.94 -3.65
N ALA A 733 23.73 -5.28 -3.70
CA ALA A 733 22.99 -5.96 -4.76
C ALA A 733 21.49 -5.59 -4.75
N TYR A 734 20.87 -5.46 -3.58
CA TYR A 734 19.48 -5.01 -3.48
C TYR A 734 19.32 -3.55 -3.89
N ASP A 735 20.23 -2.67 -3.49
CA ASP A 735 20.19 -1.27 -3.91
C ASP A 735 20.38 -1.13 -5.42
N LEU A 736 21.33 -1.88 -6.00
CA LEU A 736 21.53 -1.90 -7.44
C LEU A 736 20.28 -2.39 -8.18
N HIS A 737 19.69 -3.51 -7.73
CA HIS A 737 18.45 -4.01 -8.31
C HIS A 737 17.31 -2.98 -8.21
N ASN A 738 17.13 -2.36 -7.04
CA ASN A 738 16.06 -1.37 -6.82
C ASN A 738 16.30 -0.08 -7.61
N TYR A 739 17.55 0.33 -7.79
CA TYR A 739 17.92 1.44 -8.67
C TYR A 739 17.55 1.13 -10.12
N LEU A 740 17.99 -0.01 -10.66
CA LEU A 740 17.70 -0.42 -12.03
C LEU A 740 16.20 -0.61 -12.28
N HIS A 741 15.49 -1.17 -11.31
CA HIS A 741 14.03 -1.29 -11.35
C HIS A 741 13.35 0.07 -11.36
N GLY A 742 13.78 1.01 -10.50
CA GLY A 742 13.29 2.37 -10.48
C GLY A 742 13.48 3.10 -11.81
N ARG A 743 14.67 2.95 -12.43
CA ARG A 743 14.94 3.48 -13.78
C ARG A 743 13.98 2.93 -14.82
N ALA A 744 13.71 1.62 -14.79
CA ALA A 744 12.80 0.98 -15.74
C ALA A 744 11.34 1.44 -15.60
N LEU A 745 10.97 1.97 -14.43
CA LEU A 745 9.62 2.48 -14.13
C LEU A 745 9.51 4.01 -14.23
N GLU A 746 10.60 4.76 -14.36
CA GLU A 746 10.59 6.22 -14.52
C GLU A 746 9.86 6.60 -15.81
N ARG A 747 8.97 7.59 -15.72
CA ARG A 747 8.03 7.95 -16.80
C ARG A 747 8.31 9.32 -17.42
N ASP A 748 9.15 10.13 -16.79
CA ASP A 748 9.41 11.51 -17.19
C ASP A 748 10.85 11.66 -17.67
N ARG A 749 11.80 11.61 -16.73
CA ARG A 749 13.24 11.65 -16.98
C ARG A 749 14.03 11.22 -15.77
N GLU A 750 15.18 10.63 -16.01
CA GLU A 750 16.19 10.38 -14.99
C GLU A 750 17.15 11.56 -14.88
N LEU A 751 17.62 11.87 -13.67
CA LEU A 751 18.62 12.92 -13.45
C LEU A 751 19.88 12.35 -12.78
N PRO A 752 21.04 13.01 -12.93
CA PRO A 752 22.20 12.75 -12.10
C PRO A 752 21.89 12.89 -10.61
N LEU A 753 22.70 12.25 -9.74
CA LEU A 753 22.43 12.23 -8.30
C LEU A 753 22.40 13.65 -7.72
N ALA A 754 23.33 14.52 -8.09
CA ALA A 754 23.33 15.90 -7.61
C ALA A 754 22.19 16.75 -8.21
N ASP A 755 21.55 16.32 -9.31
CA ASP A 755 20.36 16.97 -9.85
C ASP A 755 19.04 16.36 -9.36
N ASN A 756 19.09 15.42 -8.40
CA ASN A 756 17.91 14.70 -7.96
C ASN A 756 16.72 15.62 -7.65
N GLU A 757 15.57 15.32 -8.26
CA GLU A 757 14.32 16.07 -8.14
C GLU A 757 13.32 15.34 -7.23
N ASP A 758 13.79 14.81 -6.08
CA ASP A 758 13.00 14.00 -5.14
C ASP A 758 12.58 12.63 -5.71
N GLN A 759 13.51 11.96 -6.43
CA GLN A 759 13.29 10.63 -6.98
C GLN A 759 13.85 9.54 -6.03
N PRO A 760 12.98 8.67 -5.44
CA PRO A 760 13.39 7.70 -4.43
C PRO A 760 14.49 6.75 -4.86
N TYR A 761 14.39 6.20 -6.08
CA TYR A 761 15.40 5.28 -6.60
C TYR A 761 16.77 5.95 -6.79
N ILE A 762 16.83 7.29 -6.89
CA ILE A 762 18.08 8.04 -7.02
C ILE A 762 18.66 8.34 -5.64
N HIS A 763 17.97 9.11 -4.79
CA HIS A 763 18.57 9.55 -3.53
C HIS A 763 18.78 8.43 -2.49
N TYR A 764 18.00 7.34 -2.55
CA TYR A 764 18.19 6.20 -1.65
C TYR A 764 19.17 5.21 -2.27
N ARG A 765 18.83 4.67 -3.45
CA ARG A 765 19.54 3.52 -4.04
C ARG A 765 20.84 3.91 -4.74
N LYS A 766 20.78 4.85 -5.70
CA LYS A 766 22.00 5.38 -6.34
C LYS A 766 22.89 6.09 -5.32
N GLY A 767 22.29 6.85 -4.41
CA GLY A 767 22.97 7.54 -3.32
C GLY A 767 23.78 6.58 -2.43
N SER A 768 23.15 5.51 -1.96
CA SER A 768 23.80 4.43 -1.21
C SER A 768 25.02 3.86 -1.95
N LEU A 769 24.85 3.42 -3.20
CA LEU A 769 25.92 2.85 -4.02
C LEU A 769 27.06 3.85 -4.24
N ALA A 770 26.72 5.09 -4.58
CA ALA A 770 27.70 6.13 -4.86
C ALA A 770 28.57 6.45 -3.63
N MET A 771 27.93 6.69 -2.48
CA MET A 771 28.65 7.02 -1.27
C MET A 771 29.44 5.83 -0.71
N TYR A 772 28.91 4.60 -0.85
CA TYR A 772 29.61 3.39 -0.45
C TYR A 772 30.86 3.14 -1.31
N LEU A 773 30.77 3.33 -2.62
CA LEU A 773 31.94 3.24 -3.51
C LEU A 773 32.96 4.34 -3.20
N LEU A 774 32.51 5.57 -2.94
CA LEU A 774 33.41 6.69 -2.63
C LEU A 774 34.18 6.48 -1.35
N GLN A 775 33.53 6.03 -0.26
CA GLN A 775 34.27 5.73 0.97
C GLN A 775 35.25 4.58 0.78
N ASP A 776 34.93 3.60 -0.07
CA ASP A 776 35.82 2.47 -0.34
C ASP A 776 37.08 2.93 -1.10
N MET A 777 36.90 3.86 -2.04
CA MET A 777 37.94 4.40 -2.91
C MET A 777 38.82 5.45 -2.25
N LEU A 778 38.20 6.43 -1.57
CA LEU A 778 38.87 7.59 -0.96
C LEU A 778 39.20 7.36 0.52
N GLY A 779 38.56 6.39 1.17
CA GLY A 779 38.66 6.14 2.60
C GLY A 779 37.52 6.78 3.40
N GLU A 780 36.94 5.99 4.29
CA GLU A 780 35.82 6.36 5.16
C GLU A 780 36.10 7.61 6.00
N GLU A 781 37.30 7.71 6.60
CA GLU A 781 37.68 8.88 7.39
C GLU A 781 37.72 10.19 6.58
N GLN A 782 38.11 10.12 5.31
CA GLN A 782 38.18 11.32 4.46
C GLN A 782 36.77 11.78 4.08
N VAL A 783 35.90 10.84 3.70
CA VAL A 783 34.48 11.14 3.41
C VAL A 783 33.78 11.69 4.65
N ASN A 784 33.92 11.03 5.80
CA ASN A 784 33.33 11.48 7.06
C ASN A 784 33.83 12.88 7.48
N ARG A 785 35.10 13.21 7.20
CA ARG A 785 35.63 14.55 7.46
C ARG A 785 34.93 15.65 6.64
N VAL A 786 34.59 15.36 5.39
CA VAL A 786 33.79 16.29 4.55
C VAL A 786 32.41 16.48 5.17
N LEU A 787 31.74 15.39 5.56
CA LEU A 787 30.40 15.42 6.15
C LEU A 787 30.38 16.18 7.49
N ALA A 788 31.36 15.95 8.36
CA ALA A 788 31.55 16.72 9.60
C ALA A 788 31.83 18.21 9.32
N GLY A 789 32.58 18.51 8.26
CA GLY A 789 32.83 19.87 7.79
C GLY A 789 31.56 20.60 7.36
N LEU A 790 30.65 19.91 6.65
CA LEU A 790 29.34 20.46 6.28
C LEU A 790 28.50 20.81 7.50
N LEU A 791 28.41 19.91 8.49
CA LEU A 791 27.70 20.18 9.74
C LEU A 791 28.32 21.34 10.50
N LYS A 792 29.66 21.40 10.61
CA LYS A 792 30.34 22.52 11.26
C LYS A 792 29.99 23.87 10.62
N GLN A 793 29.77 23.89 9.31
CA GLN A 793 29.47 25.12 8.57
C GLN A 793 27.98 25.48 8.57
N TYR A 794 27.08 24.50 8.49
CA TYR A 794 25.67 24.71 8.18
C TYR A 794 24.68 24.23 9.25
N ALA A 795 25.14 23.54 10.31
CA ALA A 795 24.23 23.06 11.35
C ALA A 795 23.48 24.22 12.02
N PHE A 796 22.15 24.12 12.07
CA PHE A 796 21.24 25.12 12.64
C PHE A 796 21.35 26.52 12.01
N HIS A 797 21.88 26.62 10.79
CA HIS A 797 22.00 27.88 10.07
C HIS A 797 20.74 28.18 9.27
N GLY A 798 20.23 29.41 9.36
CA GLY A 798 19.12 29.88 8.53
C GLY A 798 19.55 30.16 7.07
N ALA A 799 18.64 30.74 6.28
CA ALA A 799 18.94 31.11 4.90
C ALA A 799 20.18 32.02 4.77
N PRO A 800 21.05 31.83 3.76
CA PRO A 800 20.91 30.84 2.68
C PRO A 800 21.29 29.41 3.12
N TYR A 801 20.40 28.47 2.82
CA TYR A 801 20.60 27.04 3.08
C TYR A 801 21.61 26.43 2.09
N PRO A 802 22.35 25.38 2.48
CA PRO A 802 23.30 24.71 1.59
C PRO A 802 22.60 24.03 0.42
N SER A 803 23.23 24.08 -0.75
CA SER A 803 22.89 23.20 -1.88
C SER A 803 23.79 21.97 -1.89
N VAL A 804 23.41 20.95 -2.66
CA VAL A 804 24.22 19.75 -2.88
C VAL A 804 25.63 20.05 -3.41
N ASN A 805 25.85 21.21 -4.02
CA ASN A 805 27.16 21.61 -4.51
C ASN A 805 28.18 21.72 -3.38
N ALA A 806 27.77 22.06 -2.14
CA ALA A 806 28.65 22.06 -0.98
C ALA A 806 29.23 20.64 -0.72
N LEU A 807 28.40 19.61 -0.83
CA LEU A 807 28.83 18.22 -0.71
C LEU A 807 29.76 17.82 -1.86
N VAL A 808 29.33 18.06 -3.10
CA VAL A 808 30.10 17.66 -4.30
C VAL A 808 31.48 18.33 -4.34
N GLN A 809 31.56 19.62 -3.99
CA GLN A 809 32.83 20.34 -3.93
C GLN A 809 33.72 19.81 -2.79
N GLY A 810 33.17 19.55 -1.61
CA GLY A 810 33.91 18.97 -0.50
C GLY A 810 34.50 17.60 -0.84
N LEU A 811 33.71 16.73 -1.49
CA LEU A 811 34.17 15.42 -1.96
C LEU A 811 35.24 15.55 -3.06
N ARG A 812 35.09 16.51 -3.98
CA ARG A 812 36.09 16.76 -5.04
C ARG A 812 37.43 17.23 -4.48
N GLN A 813 37.44 17.99 -3.38
CA GLN A 813 38.66 18.49 -2.75
C GLN A 813 39.51 17.38 -2.10
N ILE A 814 38.87 16.33 -1.59
CA ILE A 814 39.59 15.19 -0.99
C ILE A 814 40.00 14.13 -2.02
N ALA A 815 39.41 14.16 -3.22
CA ALA A 815 39.71 13.20 -4.28
C ALA A 815 41.02 13.55 -5.01
N PRO A 816 41.99 12.61 -5.09
CA PRO A 816 43.20 12.79 -5.90
C PRO A 816 42.85 13.11 -7.36
N PRO A 817 43.70 13.87 -8.10
CA PRO A 817 43.41 14.25 -9.48
C PRO A 817 43.07 13.07 -10.39
N GLU A 818 43.75 11.93 -10.23
CA GLU A 818 43.47 10.71 -11.00
C GLU A 818 42.14 10.02 -10.66
N GLN A 819 41.48 10.39 -9.55
CA GLN A 819 40.21 9.81 -9.09
C GLN A 819 39.04 10.80 -9.15
N GLN A 820 39.26 12.07 -9.52
CA GLN A 820 38.18 13.08 -9.61
C GLN A 820 37.09 12.72 -10.63
N TYR A 821 37.40 11.91 -11.64
CA TYR A 821 36.41 11.38 -12.58
C TYR A 821 35.26 10.66 -11.86
N LEU A 822 35.55 10.03 -10.72
CA LEU A 822 34.56 9.30 -9.94
C LEU A 822 33.47 10.22 -9.39
N ILE A 823 33.82 11.46 -9.02
CA ILE A 823 32.85 12.46 -8.57
C ILE A 823 31.91 12.83 -9.72
N ASP A 824 32.46 13.05 -10.92
CA ASP A 824 31.66 13.37 -12.10
C ASP A 824 30.71 12.22 -12.47
N ASP A 825 31.19 10.98 -12.43
CA ASP A 825 30.40 9.83 -12.82
C ASP A 825 29.28 9.48 -11.82
N LEU A 826 29.52 9.71 -10.52
CA LEU A 826 28.55 9.41 -9.48
C LEU A 826 27.52 10.53 -9.28
N PHE A 827 27.95 11.80 -9.30
CA PHE A 827 27.09 12.93 -8.99
C PHE A 827 26.57 13.69 -10.21
N GLU A 828 27.39 13.87 -11.24
CA GLU A 828 27.10 14.78 -12.36
C GLU A 828 26.57 14.06 -13.60
N HIS A 829 26.67 12.74 -13.64
CA HIS A 829 26.23 11.93 -14.78
C HIS A 829 25.38 10.72 -14.38
N ILE A 830 24.69 10.17 -15.38
CA ILE A 830 24.02 8.86 -15.29
C ILE A 830 24.96 7.85 -15.94
N VAL A 831 25.78 7.20 -15.12
CA VAL A 831 26.78 6.23 -15.59
C VAL A 831 26.31 4.81 -15.30
N LEU A 832 26.41 3.96 -16.32
CA LEU A 832 26.12 2.54 -16.23
C LEU A 832 27.34 1.76 -16.70
N HIS A 833 27.66 0.71 -15.97
CA HIS A 833 28.70 -0.25 -16.32
C HIS A 833 28.09 -1.50 -16.95
N ASN A 834 28.91 -2.18 -17.74
CA ASN A 834 28.63 -3.48 -18.32
C ASN A 834 29.89 -4.34 -18.20
N ASN A 835 30.17 -4.72 -16.96
CA ASN A 835 31.25 -5.59 -16.59
C ASN A 835 30.77 -7.04 -16.65
N ARG A 836 31.67 -7.94 -17.02
CA ARG A 836 31.37 -9.37 -17.07
C ARG A 836 32.64 -10.18 -16.97
N ALA A 837 32.64 -11.22 -16.15
CA ALA A 837 33.68 -12.23 -16.23
C ALA A 837 33.37 -13.22 -17.38
N VAL A 838 34.33 -13.40 -18.28
CA VAL A 838 34.19 -14.30 -19.44
C VAL A 838 34.61 -15.71 -19.07
N ALA A 839 35.78 -15.84 -18.43
CA ALA A 839 36.34 -17.11 -17.99
C ALA A 839 37.29 -16.92 -16.81
N ALA A 840 37.41 -17.93 -15.95
CA ALA A 840 38.44 -17.97 -14.93
C ALA A 840 39.05 -19.37 -14.84
N SER A 841 40.36 -19.46 -14.66
CA SER A 841 41.06 -20.72 -14.46
C SER A 841 42.12 -20.59 -13.38
N ALA A 842 42.38 -21.67 -12.65
CA ALA A 842 43.39 -21.68 -11.60
C ALA A 842 44.36 -22.86 -11.73
N ARG A 843 45.62 -22.59 -11.40
CA ARG A 843 46.69 -23.58 -11.30
C ARG A 843 47.25 -23.57 -9.87
N LYS A 844 47.37 -24.75 -9.27
CA LYS A 844 48.02 -24.90 -7.96
C LYS A 844 49.54 -24.78 -8.12
N LEU A 845 50.15 -23.90 -7.32
CA LEU A 845 51.58 -23.67 -7.25
C LEU A 845 52.25 -24.67 -6.29
N GLY A 846 53.57 -24.85 -6.44
CA GLY A 846 54.34 -25.81 -5.63
C GLY A 846 54.38 -25.49 -4.13
N ASP A 847 54.10 -24.24 -3.75
CA ASP A 847 54.00 -23.77 -2.36
C ASP A 847 52.58 -23.89 -1.77
N GLY A 848 51.63 -24.46 -2.52
CA GLY A 848 50.25 -24.67 -2.08
C GLY A 848 49.29 -23.52 -2.39
N ARG A 849 49.77 -22.36 -2.89
CA ARG A 849 48.94 -21.25 -3.36
C ARG A 849 48.33 -21.53 -4.74
N TYR A 850 47.40 -20.69 -5.17
CA TYR A 850 46.75 -20.81 -6.47
C TYR A 850 47.01 -19.56 -7.31
N GLU A 851 47.55 -19.74 -8.51
CA GLU A 851 47.58 -18.72 -9.56
C GLU A 851 46.25 -18.76 -10.30
N VAL A 852 45.51 -17.66 -10.29
CA VAL A 852 44.19 -17.52 -10.92
C VAL A 852 44.31 -16.55 -12.09
N ARG A 853 43.90 -17.00 -13.27
CA ARG A 853 43.78 -16.18 -14.49
C ARG A 853 42.31 -15.87 -14.74
N ILE A 854 42.01 -14.59 -14.95
CA ILE A 854 40.65 -14.06 -15.10
C ILE A 854 40.60 -13.30 -16.41
N SER A 855 39.74 -13.75 -17.32
CA SER A 855 39.38 -13.04 -18.54
C SER A 855 38.08 -12.29 -18.29
N ALA A 856 38.09 -10.97 -18.44
CA ALA A 856 36.95 -10.12 -18.15
C ALA A 856 36.71 -9.10 -19.26
N GLN A 857 35.44 -8.74 -19.42
CA GLN A 857 35.01 -7.60 -20.22
C GLN A 857 34.53 -6.49 -19.31
N ALA A 858 34.82 -5.25 -19.69
CA ALA A 858 34.34 -4.05 -19.02
C ALA A 858 33.78 -3.09 -20.06
N GLY A 859 32.78 -2.33 -19.66
CA GLY A 859 32.11 -1.35 -20.51
C GLY A 859 31.53 -0.24 -19.65
N LYS A 860 31.48 0.97 -20.20
CA LYS A 860 30.94 2.14 -19.52
C LYS A 860 30.16 2.99 -20.50
N ALA A 861 28.97 3.38 -20.10
CA ALA A 861 28.10 4.22 -20.88
C ALA A 861 27.55 5.36 -20.03
N ARG A 862 27.36 6.52 -20.66
CA ARG A 862 26.61 7.64 -20.10
C ARG A 862 25.23 7.67 -20.73
N ALA A 863 24.19 7.68 -19.90
CA ALA A 863 22.83 7.90 -20.34
C ALA A 863 22.50 9.40 -20.26
N ASP A 864 21.67 9.88 -21.18
CA ASP A 864 20.98 11.16 -21.04
C ASP A 864 19.70 11.00 -20.19
N ASP A 865 18.94 12.09 -20.04
CA ASP A 865 17.76 12.14 -19.18
C ASP A 865 16.57 11.31 -19.73
N GLN A 866 16.58 10.96 -21.01
CA GLN A 866 15.64 10.04 -21.66
C GLN A 866 16.13 8.59 -21.69
N GLY A 867 17.32 8.33 -21.14
CA GLY A 867 17.91 7.01 -21.10
C GLY A 867 18.64 6.59 -22.38
N ALA A 868 18.88 7.49 -23.33
CA ALA A 868 19.70 7.17 -24.50
C ALA A 868 21.18 7.13 -24.10
N GLU A 869 21.86 6.07 -24.49
CA GLU A 869 23.17 5.73 -23.95
C GLU A 869 24.28 5.92 -24.98
N LYS A 870 25.39 6.50 -24.53
CA LYS A 870 26.61 6.65 -25.31
C LYS A 870 27.78 5.99 -24.60
N GLU A 871 28.46 5.08 -25.29
CA GLU A 871 29.69 4.47 -24.78
C GLU A 871 30.75 5.54 -24.54
N VAL A 872 31.43 5.45 -23.40
CA VAL A 872 32.50 6.37 -23.01
C VAL A 872 33.76 5.56 -22.68
N ALA A 873 34.92 6.20 -22.81
CA ALA A 873 36.20 5.55 -22.55
C ALA A 873 36.28 5.08 -21.09
N LEU A 874 36.79 3.86 -20.91
CA LEU A 874 37.11 3.29 -19.60
C LEU A 874 38.41 3.91 -19.08
N ARG A 875 38.39 4.36 -17.84
CA ARG A 875 39.59 4.75 -17.08
C ARG A 875 39.29 4.60 -15.59
N ASP A 876 38.82 3.41 -15.25
CA ASP A 876 38.14 3.14 -14.00
C ASP A 876 38.98 2.20 -13.15
N LEU A 877 39.10 2.49 -11.85
CA LEU A 877 39.67 1.56 -10.90
C LEU A 877 38.58 0.56 -10.53
N ILE A 878 38.66 -0.65 -11.09
CA ILE A 878 37.68 -1.70 -10.88
C ILE A 878 38.31 -2.83 -10.06
N GLU A 879 37.56 -3.34 -9.09
CA GLU A 879 38.02 -4.41 -8.22
C GLU A 879 37.94 -5.76 -8.93
N ILE A 880 39.03 -6.52 -8.89
CA ILE A 880 39.10 -7.90 -9.33
C ILE A 880 39.02 -8.79 -8.10
N GLY A 881 38.14 -9.79 -8.15
CA GLY A 881 37.80 -10.62 -7.01
C GLY A 881 38.06 -12.10 -7.26
N VAL A 882 38.45 -12.80 -6.19
CA VAL A 882 38.45 -14.27 -6.13
C VAL A 882 37.76 -14.69 -4.83
N ASP A 883 36.80 -15.59 -4.93
CA ASP A 883 36.02 -16.14 -3.82
C ASP A 883 36.27 -17.65 -3.68
N ASP A 884 36.15 -18.14 -2.45
CA ASP A 884 36.11 -19.58 -2.14
C ASP A 884 34.71 -20.18 -2.44
N LYS A 885 34.57 -21.49 -2.20
CA LYS A 885 33.30 -22.21 -2.43
C LYS A 885 32.13 -21.72 -1.56
N ASP A 886 32.42 -21.07 -0.45
CA ASP A 886 31.44 -20.56 0.51
C ASP A 886 31.11 -19.08 0.21
N GLY A 887 31.68 -18.51 -0.86
CA GLY A 887 31.49 -17.12 -1.26
C GLY A 887 32.31 -16.10 -0.45
N ARG A 888 33.28 -16.57 0.35
CA ARG A 888 34.17 -15.68 1.10
C ARG A 888 35.29 -15.19 0.20
N SER A 889 35.63 -13.91 0.35
CA SER A 889 36.71 -13.29 -0.41
C SER A 889 38.07 -13.91 -0.05
N LEU A 890 38.77 -14.41 -1.07
CA LEU A 890 40.20 -14.77 -1.01
C LEU A 890 41.08 -13.60 -1.44
N LEU A 891 40.56 -12.73 -2.30
CA LEU A 891 41.24 -11.56 -2.82
C LEU A 891 40.21 -10.51 -3.26
N ARG A 892 40.52 -9.25 -2.96
CA ARG A 892 40.01 -8.05 -3.64
C ARG A 892 41.20 -7.18 -4.01
N GLU A 893 41.40 -6.94 -5.30
CA GLU A 893 42.50 -6.10 -5.79
C GLU A 893 41.99 -5.11 -6.84
N ARG A 894 42.24 -3.82 -6.64
CA ARG A 894 41.84 -2.78 -7.60
C ARG A 894 42.83 -2.71 -8.75
N LYS A 895 42.32 -2.73 -9.98
CA LYS A 895 43.11 -2.57 -11.20
C LYS A 895 42.54 -1.43 -12.02
N LEU A 896 43.43 -0.63 -12.62
CA LEU A 896 43.01 0.38 -13.58
C LEU A 896 42.62 -0.31 -14.89
N VAL A 897 41.36 -0.18 -15.28
CA VAL A 897 40.79 -0.77 -16.49
C VAL A 897 40.60 0.32 -17.54
N THR A 898 41.30 0.18 -18.66
CA THR A 898 41.25 1.13 -19.78
C THR A 898 40.80 0.51 -21.10
N ALA A 899 40.70 -0.82 -21.14
CA ALA A 899 40.33 -1.57 -22.33
C ALA A 899 39.04 -2.37 -22.07
N LYS A 900 38.31 -2.66 -23.15
CA LYS A 900 37.07 -3.46 -23.09
C LYS A 900 37.32 -4.91 -22.72
N GLN A 901 38.46 -5.48 -23.11
CA GLN A 901 38.87 -6.85 -22.80
C GLN A 901 40.12 -6.80 -21.94
N ASN A 902 40.13 -7.56 -20.85
CA ASN A 902 41.21 -7.55 -19.88
C ASN A 902 41.54 -8.97 -19.42
N GLU A 903 42.83 -9.21 -19.21
CA GLU A 903 43.35 -10.44 -18.63
C GLU A 903 44.07 -10.09 -17.33
N PHE A 904 43.63 -10.67 -16.23
CA PHE A 904 44.22 -10.48 -14.90
C PHE A 904 44.81 -11.79 -14.41
N THR A 905 45.99 -11.71 -13.80
CA THR A 905 46.60 -12.85 -13.11
C THR A 905 46.88 -12.45 -11.66
N VAL A 906 46.37 -13.25 -10.72
CA VAL A 906 46.47 -13.00 -9.28
C VAL A 906 46.83 -14.29 -8.54
N ILE A 907 47.40 -14.16 -7.35
CA ILE A 907 47.78 -15.31 -6.52
C ILE A 907 46.97 -15.28 -5.22
N VAL A 908 46.36 -16.42 -4.86
CA VAL A 908 45.54 -16.55 -3.65
C VAL A 908 45.98 -17.71 -2.78
N ASN A 909 45.77 -17.58 -1.47
CA ASN A 909 46.19 -18.56 -0.46
C ASN A 909 45.17 -19.68 -0.20
N GLY A 910 43.94 -19.53 -0.71
CA GLY A 910 42.86 -20.51 -0.57
C GLY A 910 42.46 -21.12 -1.91
N ARG A 911 41.71 -22.22 -1.89
CA ARG A 911 41.20 -22.85 -3.11
C ARG A 911 40.14 -21.94 -3.75
N PRO A 912 40.37 -21.41 -4.97
CA PRO A 912 39.42 -20.54 -5.64
C PRO A 912 38.22 -21.34 -6.16
N ALA A 913 37.03 -20.76 -6.10
CA ALA A 913 35.81 -21.33 -6.66
C ALA A 913 35.11 -20.39 -7.64
N ARG A 914 35.10 -19.07 -7.36
CA ARG A 914 34.60 -18.05 -8.30
C ARG A 914 35.61 -16.92 -8.44
N ALA A 915 35.70 -16.31 -9.62
CA ALA A 915 36.55 -15.14 -9.84
C ALA A 915 35.97 -14.24 -10.93
N GLY A 916 36.35 -12.97 -10.91
CA GLY A 916 35.77 -11.99 -11.83
C GLY A 916 36.08 -10.53 -11.50
N ILE A 917 35.22 -9.65 -11.98
CA ILE A 917 35.36 -8.18 -11.98
C ILE A 917 34.14 -7.55 -11.31
N ASP A 918 34.35 -6.49 -10.52
CA ASP A 918 33.33 -5.91 -9.62
C ASP A 918 32.55 -6.97 -8.82
N PRO A 919 33.27 -7.82 -8.04
CA PRO A 919 32.67 -8.96 -7.36
C PRO A 919 31.55 -8.55 -6.40
N ASP A 920 31.66 -7.37 -5.77
CA ASP A 920 30.81 -6.96 -4.65
C ASP A 920 29.68 -5.99 -5.06
N ASN A 921 29.44 -5.81 -6.36
CA ASN A 921 28.40 -4.94 -6.93
C ASN A 921 28.55 -3.47 -6.49
N LYS A 922 29.79 -2.97 -6.45
CA LYS A 922 30.07 -1.59 -6.03
C LYS A 922 29.84 -0.60 -7.16
N LEU A 923 29.94 -1.05 -8.42
CA LEU A 923 29.60 -0.23 -9.58
C LEU A 923 28.12 -0.42 -9.94
N ILE A 924 27.56 0.61 -10.55
CA ILE A 924 26.22 0.55 -11.12
C ILE A 924 26.28 -0.26 -12.42
N ASP A 925 26.26 -1.58 -12.28
CA ASP A 925 26.30 -2.54 -13.40
C ASP A 925 24.89 -2.94 -13.86
N ARG A 926 24.70 -3.18 -15.16
CA ARG A 926 23.41 -3.61 -15.73
C ARG A 926 23.10 -5.07 -15.44
N ASN A 927 24.12 -5.91 -15.35
CA ASN A 927 23.98 -7.34 -15.16
C ASN A 927 24.99 -7.87 -14.14
N PRO A 928 24.86 -7.48 -12.86
CA PRO A 928 25.80 -7.87 -11.81
C PRO A 928 25.94 -9.40 -11.63
N ASP A 929 24.98 -10.20 -12.10
CA ASP A 929 25.00 -11.66 -11.97
C ASP A 929 26.12 -12.32 -12.78
N ASP A 930 26.62 -11.68 -13.85
CA ASP A 930 27.69 -12.21 -14.70
C ASP A 930 29.09 -11.64 -14.38
N ASN A 931 29.21 -10.81 -13.34
CA ASN A 931 30.47 -10.27 -12.82
C ASN A 931 31.44 -11.36 -12.35
N MET A 932 30.94 -12.54 -11.96
CA MET A 932 31.72 -13.62 -11.36
C MET A 932 31.41 -14.98 -11.99
N VAL A 933 32.43 -15.68 -12.51
CA VAL A 933 32.30 -17.03 -13.09
C VAL A 933 32.95 -18.09 -12.22
N ALA A 934 32.55 -19.35 -12.41
CA ALA A 934 33.22 -20.48 -11.77
C ALA A 934 34.67 -20.61 -12.27
N VAL A 935 35.58 -20.96 -11.37
CA VAL A 935 37.01 -21.13 -11.66
C VAL A 935 37.28 -22.57 -12.07
N ASP A 936 37.79 -22.76 -13.28
CA ASP A 936 38.24 -24.07 -13.76
C ASP A 936 39.62 -24.43 -13.20
N LEU A 937 39.68 -25.51 -12.42
CA LEU A 937 40.93 -26.00 -11.83
C LEU A 937 41.62 -26.90 -12.85
N ARG A 938 42.65 -26.38 -13.51
CA ARG A 938 43.45 -27.18 -14.44
C ARG A 938 44.19 -28.26 -13.67
N ALA A 939 43.91 -29.52 -13.99
CA ALA A 939 44.74 -30.65 -13.56
C ALA A 939 46.16 -30.45 -14.12
N GLN A 940 47.16 -30.78 -13.28
CA GLN A 940 48.57 -30.67 -13.66
C GLN A 940 48.90 -31.54 -14.87
#